data_AF-A0A543G2C4-F1
#
_entry.id   AF-A0A543G2C4-F1
#
_cell.length_a   1.000
_cell.length_b   1.000
_cell.length_c   1.000
_cell.angle_alpha   90.00
_cell.angle_beta   90.00
_cell.angle_gamma   90.00
#
_symmetry.space_group_name_H-M   'P 1'
#
loop_
_entity.id
_entity.type
_entity.pdbx_description
1 polymer ?
#
loop_
_entity_poly.entity_id
_entity_poly.type
_entity_poly.pdbx_seq_one_letter_code
_entity_poly.pdbx_strand_id
1 'polypeptide(L)'
;MKSEFTFIDLFAGIGGFHLALHRLGGTCVFASEIDDFARQTYEANYKKISPKLFENNLFNKDIRTITPKNLPDFDILCAGFPCQPFSQAGQKRGFEDNHNSERGNLFFNIAEILEVKKPKAFFLENVRGLITHDEGKTFKIIRNILEDELGYSFYFKIVQASDYGLPQLRPRAFIVGFRDEDFMKSFNFPSPVPLKYNMSDVWGGNCTREIGFTIRIGGRGSNIDDRRNWDNYIVDGKLRRLSYIEAKKMQGFPDDFIFPVTPAQAIKQLGNSVAVDAIEAVAKNILEHLNNLTPKKTNLKSTKNKGEWTELLVFIKLLLDKKLSLSDEKLNANTNSLKINKITTHNLDYDFLLSNLSTITVKNKVNNSEKNVTISEIINTDVIKLLVSKIKDNSQTFEIPEFNIIQDTLGFNVIKGGNSNQKADILLDIENLYIQKENEGFGIKSYLGSKPTLLNASGNTNFIFKINGLNKTYIDEINAIDTPTKLKDRLNKIEELGGNFQYIGAERDTMDFNLRMVDSEMPTLIGQLLLCFYKERTSSLVDICNNLLENTNDIDKKTLLITKIKKLLVDILLGFFAGTKWNGSYEANGTIVMKNNGDCVGFHIIELDNLKNYLFENIKLDTPSTTRHRFGKLYLEKDGELYFKLNLQLRF
;
A
#
# COMPACT_ATOMS: atom_id res chain seq x y z
N MET A 1 16.46 20.77 20.56
CA MET A 1 17.04 19.67 19.77
C MET A 1 16.26 19.60 18.48
N LYS A 2 16.90 19.69 17.29
CA LYS A 2 16.20 19.38 16.04
C LYS A 2 15.79 17.91 16.12
N SER A 3 14.51 17.61 15.96
CA SER A 3 14.05 16.22 15.85
C SER A 3 14.57 15.69 14.52
N GLU A 4 15.49 14.72 14.54
CA GLU A 4 15.84 13.97 13.34
C GLU A 4 14.63 13.10 12.95
N PHE A 5 14.16 13.25 11.71
CA PHE A 5 13.08 12.44 11.14
C PHE A 5 13.44 12.06 9.71
N THR A 6 12.85 10.99 9.20
CA THR A 6 13.08 10.52 7.83
C THR A 6 11.86 10.76 6.97
N PHE A 7 12.07 11.03 5.68
CA PHE A 7 10.97 11.23 4.74
C PHE A 7 11.30 10.69 3.35
N ILE A 8 10.28 10.54 2.52
CA ILE A 8 10.42 10.23 1.11
C ILE A 8 9.79 11.31 0.24
N ASP A 9 10.35 11.54 -0.94
CA ASP A 9 9.96 12.59 -1.88
C ASP A 9 9.50 12.00 -3.22
N LEU A 10 8.20 11.76 -3.35
CA LEU A 10 7.60 11.18 -4.54
C LEU A 10 7.16 12.26 -5.53
N PHE A 11 7.35 12.01 -6.82
CA PHE A 11 7.12 13.00 -7.89
C PHE A 11 7.94 14.26 -7.61
N ALA A 12 9.22 14.03 -7.31
CA ALA A 12 10.08 14.97 -6.62
C ALA A 12 10.29 16.28 -7.40
N GLY A 13 10.20 16.24 -8.73
CA GLY A 13 10.52 17.35 -9.61
C GLY A 13 11.94 17.86 -9.34
N ILE A 14 12.04 19.11 -8.91
CA ILE A 14 13.30 19.76 -8.49
C ILE A 14 13.46 19.82 -6.96
N GLY A 15 12.68 19.04 -6.21
CA GLY A 15 12.84 18.81 -4.78
C GLY A 15 12.33 19.90 -3.85
N GLY A 16 11.23 20.59 -4.20
CA GLY A 16 10.66 21.59 -3.30
C GLY A 16 10.26 21.01 -1.93
N PHE A 17 9.74 19.78 -1.89
CA PHE A 17 9.52 19.04 -0.63
C PHE A 17 10.85 18.69 0.05
N HIS A 18 11.82 18.13 -0.68
CA HIS A 18 13.14 17.82 -0.13
C HIS A 18 13.76 19.02 0.58
N LEU A 19 13.81 20.17 -0.10
CA LEU A 19 14.40 21.39 0.45
C LEU A 19 13.71 21.84 1.74
N ALA A 20 12.37 21.89 1.73
CA ALA A 20 11.58 22.30 2.89
C ALA A 20 11.81 21.37 4.10
N LEU A 21 11.70 20.05 3.90
CA LEU A 21 11.86 19.08 4.99
C LEU A 21 13.31 18.98 5.47
N HIS A 22 14.28 19.11 4.56
CA HIS A 22 15.71 19.12 4.93
C HIS A 22 16.06 20.32 5.80
N ARG A 23 15.53 21.52 5.51
CA ARG A 23 15.72 22.72 6.36
C ARG A 23 15.22 22.50 7.80
N LEU A 24 14.15 21.73 7.95
CA LEU A 24 13.58 21.34 9.24
C LEU A 24 14.38 20.23 9.96
N GLY A 25 15.44 19.69 9.35
CA GLY A 25 16.26 18.62 9.92
C GLY A 25 15.88 17.21 9.45
N GLY A 26 15.05 17.09 8.43
CA GLY A 26 14.66 15.80 7.85
C GLY A 26 15.75 15.19 6.97
N THR A 27 15.83 13.85 6.99
CA THR A 27 16.68 13.07 6.09
C THR A 27 15.83 12.41 5.00
N CYS A 28 16.10 12.72 3.73
CA CYS A 28 15.43 12.08 2.61
C CYS A 28 16.02 10.68 2.38
N VAL A 29 15.22 9.63 2.58
CA VAL A 29 15.67 8.23 2.44
C VAL A 29 15.26 7.59 1.12
N PHE A 30 14.36 8.22 0.36
CA PHE A 30 13.98 7.77 -0.98
C PHE A 30 13.35 8.92 -1.77
N ALA A 31 13.63 9.00 -3.07
CA ALA A 31 13.02 9.96 -3.96
C ALA A 31 12.70 9.33 -5.32
N SER A 32 11.65 9.81 -5.99
CA SER A 32 11.25 9.32 -7.32
C SER A 32 10.90 10.44 -8.29
N GLU A 33 11.56 10.46 -9.45
CA GLU A 33 11.30 11.43 -10.54
C GLU A 33 11.61 10.82 -11.91
N ILE A 34 10.70 10.99 -12.86
CA ILE A 34 10.73 10.37 -14.19
C ILE A 34 11.29 11.29 -15.29
N ASP A 35 11.15 12.60 -15.15
CA ASP A 35 11.65 13.60 -16.11
C ASP A 35 13.16 13.76 -15.96
N ASP A 36 13.89 13.37 -17.02
CA ASP A 36 15.36 13.34 -17.00
C ASP A 36 15.98 14.73 -16.76
N PHE A 37 15.32 15.83 -17.17
CA PHE A 37 15.82 17.19 -16.89
C PHE A 37 15.62 17.56 -15.42
N ALA A 38 14.47 17.21 -14.83
CA ALA A 38 14.21 17.43 -13.41
C ALA A 38 15.19 16.63 -12.55
N ARG A 39 15.50 15.39 -12.93
CA ARG A 39 16.52 14.56 -12.27
C ARG A 39 17.90 15.22 -12.26
N GLN A 40 18.33 15.81 -13.37
CA GLN A 40 19.61 16.54 -13.45
C GLN A 40 19.63 17.72 -12.46
N THR A 41 18.57 18.52 -12.43
CA THR A 41 18.43 19.64 -11.48
C THR A 41 18.40 19.15 -10.04
N TYR A 42 17.67 18.07 -9.75
CA TYR A 42 17.60 17.46 -8.42
C TYR A 42 18.97 17.01 -7.94
N GLU A 43 19.69 16.23 -8.76
CA GLU A 43 21.02 15.72 -8.40
C GLU A 43 22.03 16.86 -8.17
N ALA A 44 22.01 17.91 -9.00
CA ALA A 44 22.91 19.05 -8.87
C ALA A 44 22.79 19.78 -7.52
N ASN A 45 21.61 19.75 -6.89
CA ASN A 45 21.34 20.45 -5.64
C ASN A 45 21.37 19.54 -4.40
N TYR A 46 20.89 18.30 -4.51
CA TYR A 46 20.71 17.43 -3.34
C TYR A 46 21.81 16.39 -3.14
N LYS A 47 22.66 16.11 -4.14
CA LYS A 47 23.73 15.10 -4.01
C LYS A 47 24.72 15.41 -2.89
N LYS A 48 24.99 16.70 -2.64
CA LYS A 48 25.92 17.14 -1.59
C LYS A 48 25.31 17.02 -0.19
N ILE A 49 24.01 17.27 -0.04
CA ILE A 49 23.35 17.31 1.27
C ILE A 49 22.68 15.98 1.66
N SER A 50 22.40 15.13 0.66
CA SER A 50 21.80 13.80 0.82
C SER A 50 22.56 12.74 -0.01
N PRO A 51 23.88 12.54 0.20
CA PRO A 51 24.71 11.66 -0.64
C PRO A 51 24.23 10.20 -0.64
N LYS A 52 23.80 9.69 0.52
CA LYS A 52 23.30 8.32 0.70
C LYS A 52 22.11 7.98 -0.22
N LEU A 53 21.29 8.97 -0.58
CA LEU A 53 20.17 8.78 -1.50
C LEU A 53 20.65 8.32 -2.89
N PHE A 54 21.78 8.86 -3.34
CA PHE A 54 22.35 8.57 -4.66
C PHE A 54 23.27 7.35 -4.62
N GLU A 55 24.12 7.24 -3.59
CA GLU A 55 25.06 6.13 -3.42
C GLU A 55 24.33 4.78 -3.30
N ASN A 56 23.20 4.75 -2.59
CA ASN A 56 22.41 3.53 -2.39
C ASN A 56 21.38 3.27 -3.51
N ASN A 57 21.43 4.02 -4.62
CA ASN A 57 20.47 3.91 -5.73
C ASN A 57 18.99 4.07 -5.27
N LEU A 58 18.75 4.98 -4.31
CA LEU A 58 17.43 5.28 -3.74
C LEU A 58 16.75 6.49 -4.42
N PHE A 59 17.36 7.02 -5.49
CA PHE A 59 16.75 7.99 -6.39
C PHE A 59 16.14 7.29 -7.63
N ASN A 60 14.95 6.73 -7.46
CA ASN A 60 14.25 5.94 -8.45
C ASN A 60 13.77 6.77 -9.66
N LYS A 61 13.76 6.18 -10.86
CA LYS A 61 13.29 6.83 -12.10
C LYS A 61 11.78 6.71 -12.32
N ASP A 62 11.17 5.58 -12.00
CA ASP A 62 9.74 5.37 -12.26
C ASP A 62 9.09 4.67 -11.07
N ILE A 63 8.22 5.40 -10.35
CA ILE A 63 7.53 4.91 -9.15
C ILE A 63 6.70 3.65 -9.41
N ARG A 64 6.38 3.33 -10.67
CA ARG A 64 5.68 2.09 -11.00
C ARG A 64 6.57 0.87 -10.90
N THR A 65 7.89 1.03 -10.96
CA THR A 65 8.86 -0.07 -10.87
C THR A 65 9.19 -0.48 -9.44
N ILE A 66 8.73 0.29 -8.45
CA ILE A 66 9.08 0.02 -7.06
C ILE A 66 8.19 -1.09 -6.48
N THR A 67 8.80 -1.92 -5.63
CA THR A 67 8.08 -2.76 -4.69
C THR A 67 8.09 -2.03 -3.35
N PRO A 68 6.96 -1.54 -2.83
CA PRO A 68 6.92 -0.70 -1.62
C PRO A 68 7.63 -1.31 -0.41
N LYS A 69 7.63 -2.64 -0.29
CA LYS A 69 8.31 -3.39 0.77
C LYS A 69 9.83 -3.15 0.80
N ASN A 70 10.45 -2.95 -0.37
CA ASN A 70 11.89 -2.76 -0.52
C ASN A 70 12.35 -1.33 -0.21
N LEU A 71 11.42 -0.40 -0.01
CA LEU A 71 11.78 0.96 0.41
C LEU A 71 12.38 0.92 1.82
N PRO A 72 13.25 1.87 2.19
CA PRO A 72 13.59 2.09 3.60
C PRO A 72 12.33 2.46 4.41
N ASP A 73 12.39 2.31 5.73
CA ASP A 73 11.35 2.86 6.61
C ASP A 73 11.50 4.39 6.72
N PHE A 74 10.37 5.09 6.85
CA PHE A 74 10.35 6.54 6.92
C PHE A 74 9.18 7.06 7.77
N ASP A 75 9.33 8.27 8.33
CA ASP A 75 8.30 8.90 9.16
C ASP A 75 7.23 9.62 8.32
N ILE A 76 7.62 10.27 7.22
CA ILE A 76 6.72 11.12 6.42
C ILE A 76 6.80 10.79 4.93
N LEU A 77 5.63 10.55 4.30
CA LEU A 77 5.51 10.49 2.85
C LEU A 77 5.18 11.87 2.27
N CYS A 78 5.98 12.38 1.35
CA CYS A 78 5.68 13.60 0.60
C CYS A 78 5.41 13.29 -0.87
N ALA A 79 4.37 13.91 -1.46
CA ALA A 79 4.06 13.72 -2.87
C ALA A 79 3.29 14.90 -3.51
N GLY A 80 3.90 15.55 -4.50
CA GLY A 80 3.23 16.48 -5.42
C GLY A 80 2.78 15.75 -6.68
N PHE A 81 1.78 14.87 -6.57
CA PHE A 81 1.47 13.91 -7.64
C PHE A 81 0.81 14.57 -8.87
N PRO A 82 1.10 14.09 -10.10
CA PRO A 82 0.65 14.74 -11.32
C PRO A 82 -0.86 14.99 -11.39
N CYS A 83 -1.19 16.24 -11.73
CA CYS A 83 -2.55 16.75 -11.91
C CYS A 83 -3.12 16.49 -13.32
N GLN A 84 -2.35 15.94 -14.26
CA GLN A 84 -2.75 15.80 -15.68
C GLN A 84 -4.11 15.11 -15.93
N PRO A 85 -4.57 14.13 -15.13
CA PRO A 85 -5.93 13.59 -15.25
C PRO A 85 -7.02 14.53 -14.69
N PHE A 86 -6.65 15.50 -13.84
CA PHE A 86 -7.53 16.27 -12.96
C PHE A 86 -7.55 17.79 -13.25
N SER A 87 -6.88 18.26 -14.32
CA SER A 87 -6.73 19.70 -14.62
C SER A 87 -7.74 20.22 -15.66
N GLN A 88 -8.15 21.49 -15.53
CA GLN A 88 -9.03 22.22 -16.45
C GLN A 88 -8.52 22.30 -17.91
N ALA A 89 -7.22 22.05 -18.14
CA ALA A 89 -6.59 22.09 -19.47
C ALA A 89 -6.47 20.70 -20.12
N GLY A 90 -6.88 19.62 -19.44
CA GLY A 90 -6.94 18.25 -19.96
C GLY A 90 -8.38 17.80 -20.24
N GLN A 91 -8.56 16.62 -20.84
CA GLN A 91 -9.87 16.10 -21.27
C GLN A 91 -10.83 15.70 -20.13
N LYS A 92 -10.57 16.09 -18.87
CA LYS A 92 -11.40 15.80 -17.67
C LYS A 92 -11.74 14.31 -17.48
N ARG A 93 -10.88 13.38 -17.92
CA ARG A 93 -11.14 11.94 -17.86
C ARG A 93 -10.69 11.27 -16.56
N GLY A 94 -10.05 11.99 -15.63
CA GLY A 94 -9.73 11.48 -14.30
C GLY A 94 -9.02 10.13 -14.30
N PHE A 95 -9.50 9.21 -13.44
CA PHE A 95 -9.04 7.83 -13.33
C PHE A 95 -9.35 6.94 -14.55
N GLU A 96 -9.89 7.49 -15.64
CA GLU A 96 -10.42 6.77 -16.80
C GLU A 96 -9.65 7.03 -18.12
N ASP A 97 -8.47 7.64 -18.06
CA ASP A 97 -7.66 7.86 -19.27
C ASP A 97 -7.04 6.56 -19.81
N ASN A 98 -7.81 5.84 -20.64
CA ASN A 98 -7.45 4.54 -21.21
C ASN A 98 -6.81 4.63 -22.62
N HIS A 99 -6.65 5.84 -23.17
CA HIS A 99 -6.22 6.07 -24.58
C HIS A 99 -4.73 6.38 -24.74
N ASN A 100 -4.01 6.70 -23.65
CA ASN A 100 -2.60 7.09 -23.69
C ASN A 100 -1.78 6.41 -22.59
N SER A 101 -1.80 5.07 -22.54
CA SER A 101 -1.23 4.23 -21.48
C SER A 101 -1.75 4.61 -20.08
N GLU A 102 -1.66 3.70 -19.11
CA GLU A 102 -2.20 3.81 -17.74
C GLU A 102 -1.53 4.92 -16.86
N ARG A 103 -0.89 5.91 -17.50
CA ARG A 103 -0.16 7.05 -16.91
C ARG A 103 -1.00 7.90 -15.96
N GLY A 104 -2.32 7.78 -16.00
CA GLY A 104 -3.26 8.68 -15.31
C GLY A 104 -3.47 8.44 -13.82
N ASN A 105 -2.84 7.43 -13.18
CA ASN A 105 -3.31 6.99 -11.86
C ASN A 105 -2.25 6.75 -10.78
N LEU A 106 -1.31 7.68 -10.67
CA LEU A 106 -0.16 7.62 -9.77
C LEU A 106 -0.52 7.77 -8.27
N PHE A 107 -1.75 8.19 -7.95
CA PHE A 107 -2.25 8.18 -6.57
C PHE A 107 -2.28 6.77 -5.97
N PHE A 108 -2.62 5.74 -6.76
CA PHE A 108 -2.66 4.36 -6.25
C PHE A 108 -1.27 3.83 -5.89
N ASN A 109 -0.20 4.32 -6.52
CA ASN A 109 1.17 4.02 -6.07
C ASN A 109 1.45 4.63 -4.69
N ILE A 110 0.95 5.83 -4.41
CA ILE A 110 1.04 6.43 -3.06
C ILE A 110 0.28 5.55 -2.06
N ALA A 111 -0.95 5.17 -2.39
CA ALA A 111 -1.79 4.33 -1.52
C ALA A 111 -1.12 2.98 -1.22
N GLU A 112 -0.53 2.32 -2.22
CA GLU A 112 0.20 1.05 -2.04
C GLU A 112 1.42 1.22 -1.11
N ILE A 113 2.14 2.34 -1.21
CA ILE A 113 3.25 2.66 -0.30
C ILE A 113 2.74 2.91 1.12
N LEU A 114 1.67 3.70 1.28
CA LEU A 114 1.08 3.97 2.59
C LEU A 114 0.55 2.71 3.28
N GLU A 115 -0.06 1.80 2.52
CA GLU A 115 -0.57 0.51 3.01
C GLU A 115 0.55 -0.37 3.56
N VAL A 116 1.66 -0.45 2.83
CA VAL A 116 2.80 -1.33 3.18
C VAL A 116 3.70 -0.72 4.24
N LYS A 117 4.09 0.55 4.06
CA LYS A 117 5.09 1.21 4.91
C LYS A 117 4.50 1.89 6.13
N LYS A 118 3.22 2.23 6.07
CA LYS A 118 2.48 2.83 7.18
C LYS A 118 3.26 3.97 7.88
N PRO A 119 3.77 5.01 7.18
CA PRO A 119 4.47 6.13 7.84
C PRO A 119 3.62 6.81 8.93
N LYS A 120 4.25 7.58 9.81
CA LYS A 120 3.54 8.34 10.85
C LYS A 120 2.61 9.39 10.26
N ALA A 121 3.02 10.01 9.15
CA ALA A 121 2.22 10.99 8.43
C ALA A 121 2.42 10.94 6.91
N PHE A 122 1.49 11.54 6.18
CA PHE A 122 1.67 11.89 4.78
C PHE A 122 1.38 13.37 4.54
N PHE A 123 1.98 13.92 3.48
CA PHE A 123 1.74 15.27 2.99
C PHE A 123 1.66 15.25 1.46
N LEU A 124 0.44 15.39 0.94
CA LEU A 124 0.16 15.41 -0.50
C LEU A 124 -0.16 16.84 -0.96
N GLU A 125 0.29 17.18 -2.17
CA GLU A 125 -0.03 18.43 -2.85
C GLU A 125 -0.67 18.15 -4.21
N ASN A 126 -1.67 18.95 -4.57
CA ASN A 126 -2.25 18.98 -5.91
C ASN A 126 -2.84 20.36 -6.24
N VAL A 127 -3.35 20.55 -7.46
CA VAL A 127 -4.06 21.78 -7.83
C VAL A 127 -5.43 21.86 -7.14
N ARG A 128 -5.93 23.09 -6.95
CA ARG A 128 -7.27 23.34 -6.38
C ARG A 128 -8.42 22.62 -7.11
N GLY A 129 -8.25 22.37 -8.41
CA GLY A 129 -9.25 21.72 -9.26
C GLY A 129 -9.54 20.26 -8.88
N LEU A 130 -8.65 19.60 -8.12
CA LEU A 130 -8.85 18.23 -7.62
C LEU A 130 -10.17 18.10 -6.84
N ILE A 131 -10.54 19.12 -6.06
CA ILE A 131 -11.74 19.07 -5.20
C ILE A 131 -13.02 18.99 -6.03
N THR A 132 -13.06 19.73 -7.14
CA THR A 132 -14.25 19.85 -8.00
C THR A 132 -14.23 18.87 -9.16
N HIS A 133 -13.17 18.06 -9.28
CA HIS A 133 -13.00 17.14 -10.40
C HIS A 133 -14.04 16.02 -10.35
N ASP A 134 -14.64 15.71 -11.51
CA ASP A 134 -15.70 14.69 -11.63
C ASP A 134 -16.79 14.88 -10.58
N GLU A 135 -17.29 16.12 -10.45
CA GLU A 135 -18.31 16.51 -9.48
C GLU A 135 -17.93 16.18 -8.01
N GLY A 136 -16.62 16.16 -7.72
CA GLY A 136 -16.06 15.85 -6.40
C GLY A 136 -15.86 14.35 -6.12
N LYS A 137 -16.22 13.46 -7.05
CA LYS A 137 -16.05 12.01 -6.87
C LYS A 137 -14.60 11.60 -6.70
N THR A 138 -13.68 12.21 -7.45
CA THR A 138 -12.24 11.91 -7.33
C THR A 138 -11.70 12.22 -5.94
N PHE A 139 -12.02 13.40 -5.41
CA PHE A 139 -11.59 13.80 -4.07
C PHE A 139 -12.20 12.89 -2.99
N LYS A 140 -13.47 12.50 -3.15
CA LYS A 140 -14.14 11.53 -2.28
C LYS A 140 -13.45 10.16 -2.30
N ILE A 141 -13.08 9.64 -3.47
CA ILE A 141 -12.36 8.36 -3.59
C ILE A 141 -11.00 8.44 -2.86
N ILE A 142 -10.23 9.51 -3.08
CA ILE A 142 -8.96 9.72 -2.40
C ILE A 142 -9.14 9.73 -0.87
N ARG A 143 -10.15 10.47 -0.39
CA ARG A 143 -10.48 10.55 1.03
C ARG A 143 -10.85 9.18 1.61
N ASN A 144 -11.77 8.46 0.98
CA ASN A 144 -12.21 7.14 1.45
C ASN A 144 -11.04 6.14 1.50
N ILE A 145 -10.14 6.15 0.51
CA ILE A 145 -8.96 5.28 0.54
C ILE A 145 -8.05 5.63 1.72
N LEU A 146 -7.76 6.92 1.93
CA LEU A 146 -6.85 7.35 3.01
C LEU A 146 -7.46 7.14 4.41
N GLU A 147 -8.74 7.47 4.61
CA GLU A 147 -9.43 7.33 5.89
C GLU A 147 -9.95 5.92 6.15
N ASP A 148 -10.84 5.42 5.28
CA ASP A 148 -11.61 4.21 5.56
C ASP A 148 -10.80 2.93 5.28
N GLU A 149 -9.93 2.95 4.26
CA GLU A 149 -9.17 1.76 3.87
C GLU A 149 -7.78 1.70 4.51
N LEU A 150 -7.08 2.84 4.60
CA LEU A 150 -5.71 2.90 5.11
C LEU A 150 -5.62 3.34 6.58
N GLY A 151 -6.70 3.86 7.16
CA GLY A 151 -6.79 4.20 8.58
C GLY A 151 -6.08 5.48 8.99
N TYR A 152 -5.78 6.40 8.06
CA TYR A 152 -5.19 7.70 8.40
C TYR A 152 -6.27 8.74 8.64
N SER A 153 -5.97 9.76 9.44
CA SER A 153 -6.78 10.98 9.41
C SER A 153 -6.64 11.73 8.09
N PHE A 154 -7.61 12.61 7.79
CA PHE A 154 -7.62 13.40 6.56
C PHE A 154 -7.93 14.87 6.85
N TYR A 155 -6.89 15.69 6.76
CA TYR A 155 -6.95 17.15 6.82
C TYR A 155 -6.71 17.75 5.45
N PHE A 156 -7.51 18.75 5.11
CA PHE A 156 -7.44 19.38 3.81
C PHE A 156 -7.60 20.90 3.92
N LYS A 157 -6.79 21.66 3.16
CA LYS A 157 -6.91 23.12 3.02
C LYS A 157 -6.43 23.57 1.64
N ILE A 158 -7.08 24.58 1.08
CA ILE A 158 -6.51 25.36 -0.02
C ILE A 158 -5.52 26.37 0.56
N VAL A 159 -4.26 26.24 0.17
CA VAL A 159 -3.14 27.04 0.62
C VAL A 159 -2.67 27.91 -0.55
N GLN A 160 -2.56 29.22 -0.34
CA GLN A 160 -1.95 30.14 -1.30
C GLN A 160 -0.50 30.40 -0.92
N ALA A 161 0.41 30.46 -1.90
CA ALA A 161 1.81 30.81 -1.63
C ALA A 161 1.97 32.19 -0.97
N SER A 162 1.10 33.16 -1.32
CA SER A 162 1.02 34.49 -0.70
C SER A 162 0.67 34.48 0.79
N ASP A 163 -0.01 33.44 1.27
CA ASP A 163 -0.32 33.30 2.69
C ASP A 163 0.91 32.87 3.50
N TYR A 164 2.02 32.50 2.84
CA TYR A 164 3.24 31.99 3.49
C TYR A 164 4.50 32.71 3.01
N GLY A 165 4.38 34.02 2.79
CA GLY A 165 5.55 34.86 2.59
C GLY A 165 6.02 35.03 1.14
N LEU A 166 5.45 34.31 0.18
CA LEU A 166 5.90 34.34 -1.22
C LEU A 166 4.97 35.17 -2.11
N PRO A 167 5.47 36.08 -2.96
CA PRO A 167 4.63 36.98 -3.76
C PRO A 167 4.06 36.30 -5.01
N GLN A 168 3.29 35.22 -4.83
CA GLN A 168 2.72 34.43 -5.92
C GLN A 168 1.26 34.01 -5.66
N LEU A 169 0.37 34.29 -6.61
CA LEU A 169 -1.00 33.80 -6.65
C LEU A 169 -1.04 32.32 -7.08
N ARG A 170 -0.72 31.42 -6.16
CA ARG A 170 -0.64 29.97 -6.39
C ARG A 170 -1.50 29.20 -5.37
N PRO A 171 -2.81 29.03 -5.61
CA PRO A 171 -3.66 28.21 -4.75
C PRO A 171 -3.43 26.72 -5.04
N ARG A 172 -3.17 25.94 -3.99
CA ARG A 172 -2.96 24.49 -4.05
C ARG A 172 -3.74 23.77 -2.96
N ALA A 173 -4.18 22.56 -3.30
CA ALA A 173 -4.84 21.63 -2.41
C ALA A 173 -3.77 20.88 -1.63
N PHE A 174 -3.68 21.10 -0.33
CA PHE A 174 -2.81 20.36 0.56
C PHE A 174 -3.63 19.37 1.36
N ILE A 175 -3.19 18.12 1.38
CA ILE A 175 -3.82 17.02 2.11
C ILE A 175 -2.77 16.45 3.07
N VAL A 176 -3.12 16.39 4.36
CA VAL A 176 -2.26 15.92 5.44
C VAL A 176 -3.02 14.85 6.22
N GLY A 177 -2.33 13.78 6.62
CA GLY A 177 -2.94 12.73 7.43
C GLY A 177 -1.96 12.01 8.31
N PHE A 178 -2.47 11.44 9.40
CA PHE A 178 -1.70 10.81 10.47
C PHE A 178 -2.26 9.42 10.77
N ARG A 179 -1.38 8.43 10.98
CA ARG A 179 -1.79 7.02 11.18
C ARG A 179 -2.43 6.76 12.55
N ASP A 180 -1.92 7.43 13.58
CA ASP A 180 -2.18 7.08 14.99
C ASP A 180 -2.74 8.30 15.77
N GLU A 181 -3.66 9.07 15.15
CA GLU A 181 -4.20 10.30 15.76
C GLU A 181 -5.38 10.05 16.71
N ASP A 182 -6.06 8.90 16.61
CA ASP A 182 -7.19 8.47 17.45
C ASP A 182 -8.17 9.61 17.84
N PHE A 183 -8.25 9.92 19.14
CA PHE A 183 -9.13 10.94 19.72
C PHE A 183 -8.53 12.36 19.68
N MET A 184 -7.25 12.50 19.31
CA MET A 184 -6.50 13.75 19.28
C MET A 184 -6.57 14.45 17.91
N LYS A 185 -7.70 14.34 17.21
CA LYS A 185 -7.98 14.98 15.90
C LYS A 185 -7.98 16.50 16.00
N SER A 186 -6.79 17.08 16.02
CA SER A 186 -6.55 18.48 16.40
C SER A 186 -5.52 19.16 15.51
N PHE A 187 -5.04 18.49 14.47
CA PHE A 187 -4.15 19.13 13.50
C PHE A 187 -4.84 20.34 12.87
N ASN A 188 -4.13 21.47 12.90
CA ASN A 188 -4.52 22.68 12.23
C ASN A 188 -3.40 23.11 11.29
N PHE A 189 -3.78 23.44 10.05
CA PHE A 189 -2.87 24.10 9.13
C PHE A 189 -2.38 25.42 9.74
N PRO A 190 -1.12 25.82 9.47
CA PRO A 190 -0.56 27.06 9.98
C PRO A 190 -1.41 28.27 9.59
N SER A 191 -1.39 29.28 10.46
CA SER A 191 -1.97 30.58 10.15
C SER A 191 -1.16 31.27 9.04
N PRO A 192 -1.82 32.06 8.17
CA PRO A 192 -1.11 32.88 7.19
C PRO A 192 -0.10 33.82 7.85
N VAL A 193 1.02 34.06 7.18
CA VAL A 193 2.03 35.05 7.55
C VAL A 193 2.16 36.11 6.44
N PRO A 194 2.54 37.36 6.76
CA PRO A 194 2.77 38.41 5.77
C PRO A 194 3.83 38.04 4.73
N LEU A 195 3.81 38.73 3.59
CA LEU A 195 4.83 38.60 2.54
C LEU A 195 6.23 38.87 3.12
N LYS A 196 7.19 37.98 2.84
CA LYS A 196 8.62 38.21 3.14
C LYS A 196 9.19 39.29 2.24
N TYR A 197 8.70 39.35 1.02
CA TYR A 197 9.05 40.29 -0.03
C TYR A 197 7.93 40.30 -1.07
N ASN A 198 7.78 41.42 -1.78
CA ASN A 198 6.80 41.59 -2.85
C ASN A 198 7.46 41.44 -4.24
N MET A 199 6.69 41.61 -5.32
CA MET A 199 7.26 41.52 -6.66
C MET A 199 8.26 42.64 -6.98
N SER A 200 8.17 43.82 -6.38
CA SER A 200 9.19 44.87 -6.57
C SER A 200 10.56 44.41 -6.04
N ASP A 201 10.58 43.74 -4.89
CA ASP A 201 11.78 43.11 -4.34
C ASP A 201 12.29 41.94 -5.19
N VAL A 202 11.37 41.20 -5.84
CA VAL A 202 11.74 40.13 -6.78
C VAL A 202 12.44 40.71 -8.02
N TRP A 203 11.92 41.82 -8.55
CA TRP A 203 12.43 42.47 -9.75
C TRP A 203 13.63 43.39 -9.53
N GLY A 204 13.86 43.82 -8.28
CA GLY A 204 14.83 44.86 -7.94
C GLY A 204 14.45 46.25 -8.46
N GLY A 205 13.15 46.54 -8.58
CA GLY A 205 12.61 47.79 -9.15
C GLY A 205 11.11 47.91 -8.89
N ASN A 206 10.51 49.08 -9.17
CA ASN A 206 9.10 49.33 -8.86
C ASN A 206 8.17 48.55 -9.80
N CYS A 207 7.56 47.48 -9.29
CA CYS A 207 6.62 46.63 -10.02
C CYS A 207 5.17 47.06 -9.76
N THR A 208 4.35 47.17 -10.81
CA THR A 208 2.94 47.59 -10.69
C THR A 208 2.04 46.61 -9.95
N ARG A 209 2.50 45.38 -9.74
CA ARG A 209 1.81 44.37 -8.95
C ARG A 209 2.62 44.07 -7.70
N GLU A 210 1.93 43.95 -6.57
CA GLU A 210 2.55 43.48 -5.33
C GLU A 210 2.74 41.95 -5.33
N ILE A 211 1.76 41.21 -5.86
CA ILE A 211 1.75 39.75 -5.94
C ILE A 211 1.73 39.30 -7.41
N GLY A 212 2.65 38.42 -7.76
CA GLY A 212 2.80 37.85 -9.10
C GLY A 212 1.79 36.76 -9.41
N PHE A 213 1.65 36.45 -10.70
CA PHE A 213 0.83 35.35 -11.18
C PHE A 213 1.49 33.99 -10.94
N THR A 214 0.70 32.91 -11.04
CA THR A 214 1.25 31.55 -11.01
C THR A 214 2.16 31.30 -12.22
N ILE A 215 3.32 30.70 -11.98
CA ILE A 215 4.28 30.38 -13.04
C ILE A 215 3.70 29.27 -13.92
N ARG A 216 3.59 29.54 -15.23
CA ARG A 216 3.06 28.59 -16.24
C ARG A 216 3.88 28.62 -17.52
N ILE A 217 3.90 27.47 -18.20
CA ILE A 217 4.41 27.34 -19.56
C ILE A 217 3.20 27.48 -20.50
N GLY A 218 2.85 28.71 -20.86
CA GLY A 218 1.67 29.01 -21.70
C GLY A 218 1.29 30.48 -21.60
N GLY A 219 0.78 31.07 -22.70
CA GLY A 219 0.57 32.53 -22.82
C GLY A 219 1.64 33.26 -23.63
N ARG A 220 2.53 32.54 -24.35
CA ARG A 220 3.49 33.13 -25.29
C ARG A 220 2.76 34.02 -26.30
N GLY A 221 2.97 35.34 -26.19
CA GLY A 221 2.36 36.34 -27.08
C GLY A 221 1.10 37.03 -26.54
N SER A 222 0.67 36.73 -25.31
CA SER A 222 -0.41 37.48 -24.67
C SER A 222 0.05 38.88 -24.25
N ASN A 223 -0.67 39.91 -24.68
CA ASN A 223 -0.48 41.29 -24.24
C ASN A 223 -0.70 41.42 -22.73
N ILE A 224 -0.20 42.49 -22.12
CA ILE A 224 -0.28 42.68 -20.66
C ILE A 224 -1.71 42.70 -20.11
N ASP A 225 -2.67 43.17 -20.91
CA ASP A 225 -4.10 43.25 -20.56
C ASP A 225 -4.87 41.95 -20.90
N ASP A 226 -4.22 40.96 -21.51
CA ASP A 226 -4.85 39.67 -21.80
C ASP A 226 -5.02 38.89 -20.49
N ARG A 227 -6.23 38.36 -20.25
CA ARG A 227 -6.53 37.44 -19.13
C ARG A 227 -5.61 36.20 -19.08
N ARG A 228 -4.90 35.90 -20.16
CA ARG A 228 -3.93 34.81 -20.30
C ARG A 228 -2.48 35.27 -20.12
N ASN A 229 -2.23 36.52 -19.73
CA ASN A 229 -0.90 36.98 -19.33
C ASN A 229 -0.52 36.39 -17.96
N TRP A 230 0.58 35.62 -17.93
CA TRP A 230 1.09 35.00 -16.70
C TRP A 230 2.54 35.41 -16.39
N ASP A 231 3.24 36.00 -17.36
CA ASP A 231 4.69 36.20 -17.31
C ASP A 231 5.16 37.62 -17.65
N ASN A 232 4.28 38.56 -18.04
CA ASN A 232 4.68 39.96 -18.31
C ASN A 232 4.23 40.91 -17.20
N TYR A 233 5.14 41.81 -16.81
CA TYR A 233 4.99 42.78 -15.72
C TYR A 233 5.50 44.16 -16.15
N ILE A 234 4.95 45.23 -15.59
CA ILE A 234 5.52 46.58 -15.71
C ILE A 234 6.43 46.81 -14.51
N VAL A 235 7.71 47.07 -14.79
CA VAL A 235 8.73 47.36 -13.79
C VAL A 235 9.45 48.63 -14.21
N ASP A 236 9.47 49.64 -13.34
CA ASP A 236 10.04 50.97 -13.63
C ASP A 236 9.51 51.58 -14.94
N GLY A 237 8.20 51.40 -15.19
CA GLY A 237 7.53 51.88 -16.39
C GLY A 237 7.80 51.08 -17.67
N LYS A 238 8.58 49.99 -17.61
CA LYS A 238 8.92 49.15 -18.77
C LYS A 238 8.31 47.76 -18.67
N LEU A 239 7.86 47.23 -19.80
CA LEU A 239 7.39 45.84 -19.91
C LEU A 239 8.59 44.89 -19.79
N ARG A 240 8.60 44.07 -18.74
CA ARG A 240 9.59 43.00 -18.53
C ARG A 240 8.88 41.65 -18.47
N ARG A 241 9.59 40.61 -18.90
CA ARG A 241 9.10 39.23 -18.90
C ARG A 241 9.84 38.41 -17.86
N LEU A 242 9.09 37.62 -17.09
CA LEU A 242 9.58 36.76 -16.02
C LEU A 242 10.61 35.76 -16.55
N SER A 243 11.82 35.78 -16.00
CA SER A 243 12.84 34.78 -16.25
C SER A 243 12.86 33.73 -15.14
N TYR A 244 13.68 32.70 -15.28
CA TYR A 244 13.83 31.67 -14.24
C TYR A 244 14.43 32.24 -12.94
N ILE A 245 15.12 33.40 -13.00
CA ILE A 245 15.71 34.06 -11.83
C ILE A 245 14.61 34.60 -10.93
N GLU A 246 13.71 35.42 -11.47
CA GLU A 246 12.58 35.95 -10.70
C GLU A 246 11.63 34.82 -10.28
N ALA A 247 11.36 33.87 -11.17
CA ALA A 247 10.50 32.71 -10.88
C ALA A 247 11.05 31.82 -9.75
N LYS A 248 12.38 31.65 -9.66
CA LYS A 248 13.05 30.93 -8.57
C LYS A 248 12.76 31.58 -7.22
N LYS A 249 12.93 32.91 -7.15
CA LYS A 249 12.65 33.72 -5.94
C LYS A 249 11.15 33.71 -5.60
N MET A 250 10.25 33.77 -6.58
CA MET A 250 8.80 33.66 -6.37
C MET A 250 8.36 32.29 -5.82
N GLN A 251 9.15 31.23 -5.99
CA GLN A 251 8.86 29.88 -5.49
C GLN A 251 9.55 29.55 -4.16
N GLY A 252 10.42 30.43 -3.65
CA GLY A 252 11.11 30.24 -2.37
C GLY A 252 12.40 29.40 -2.44
N PHE A 253 12.92 29.17 -3.64
CA PHE A 253 14.22 28.51 -3.81
C PHE A 253 15.37 29.47 -3.50
N PRO A 254 16.47 28.99 -2.91
CA PRO A 254 17.59 29.85 -2.52
C PRO A 254 18.36 30.36 -3.74
N ASP A 255 19.15 31.42 -3.54
CA ASP A 255 19.87 32.08 -4.63
C ASP A 255 20.94 31.17 -5.25
N ASP A 256 21.53 30.27 -4.47
CA ASP A 256 22.52 29.29 -4.90
C ASP A 256 21.92 28.02 -5.55
N PHE A 257 20.59 27.92 -5.68
CA PHE A 257 19.95 26.79 -6.34
C PHE A 257 20.28 26.74 -7.84
N ILE A 258 20.85 25.62 -8.28
CA ILE A 258 21.45 25.44 -9.60
C ILE A 258 20.44 24.83 -10.58
N PHE A 259 20.37 25.36 -11.79
CA PHE A 259 19.63 24.78 -12.92
C PHE A 259 20.62 24.37 -14.03
N PRO A 260 21.09 23.11 -14.09
CA PRO A 260 22.00 22.63 -15.13
C PRO A 260 21.28 22.35 -16.46
N VAL A 261 20.27 23.15 -16.79
CA VAL A 261 19.37 22.96 -17.94
C VAL A 261 19.10 24.31 -18.63
N THR A 262 18.47 24.29 -19.80
CA THR A 262 18.15 25.54 -20.51
C THR A 262 17.19 26.42 -19.69
N PRO A 263 17.23 27.76 -19.85
CA PRO A 263 16.29 28.66 -19.15
C PRO A 263 14.81 28.32 -19.36
N ALA A 264 14.47 27.81 -20.55
CA ALA A 264 13.12 27.35 -20.85
C ALA A 264 12.74 26.11 -20.02
N GLN A 265 13.67 25.17 -19.83
CA GLN A 265 13.45 24.02 -18.95
C GLN A 265 13.42 24.42 -17.48
N ALA A 266 14.25 25.36 -17.05
CA ALA A 266 14.22 25.87 -15.67
C ALA A 266 12.85 26.48 -15.33
N ILE A 267 12.27 27.31 -16.22
CA ILE A 267 10.90 27.82 -16.06
C ILE A 267 9.88 26.67 -16.01
N LYS A 268 10.03 25.65 -16.86
CA LYS A 268 9.13 24.48 -16.85
C LYS A 268 9.16 23.75 -15.51
N GLN A 269 10.36 23.49 -15.00
CA GLN A 269 10.58 22.87 -13.70
C GLN A 269 9.99 23.70 -12.56
N LEU A 270 10.22 25.02 -12.55
CA LEU A 270 9.65 25.94 -11.56
C LEU A 270 8.12 26.00 -11.60
N GLY A 271 7.50 25.98 -12.78
CA GLY A 271 6.04 25.95 -12.93
C GLY A 271 5.40 24.71 -12.31
N ASN A 272 6.07 23.56 -12.47
CA ASN A 272 5.64 22.27 -11.92
C ASN A 272 6.05 22.06 -10.45
N SER A 273 6.96 22.88 -9.91
CA SER A 273 7.40 22.79 -8.51
C SER A 273 6.36 23.30 -7.51
N VAL A 274 6.60 23.04 -6.23
CA VAL A 274 5.81 23.54 -5.10
C VAL A 274 6.36 24.88 -4.58
N ALA A 275 5.53 25.61 -3.84
CA ALA A 275 5.95 26.83 -3.14
C ALA A 275 6.66 26.42 -1.84
N VAL A 276 7.99 26.54 -1.79
CA VAL A 276 8.84 25.94 -0.75
C VAL A 276 8.43 26.40 0.65
N ASP A 277 8.21 27.69 0.85
CA ASP A 277 7.86 28.27 2.16
C ASP A 277 6.50 27.78 2.68
N ALA A 278 5.53 27.58 1.79
CA ALA A 278 4.23 27.02 2.15
C ALA A 278 4.35 25.55 2.57
N ILE A 279 5.19 24.77 1.88
CA ILE A 279 5.50 23.39 2.27
C ILE A 279 6.22 23.36 3.62
N GLU A 280 7.22 24.21 3.82
CA GLU A 280 8.00 24.30 5.05
C GLU A 280 7.12 24.66 6.26
N ALA A 281 6.23 25.64 6.10
CA ALA A 281 5.29 26.03 7.16
C ALA A 281 4.35 24.88 7.56
N VAL A 282 3.78 24.17 6.59
CA VAL A 282 2.86 23.05 6.87
C VAL A 282 3.62 21.84 7.42
N ALA A 283 4.78 21.52 6.88
CA ALA A 283 5.64 20.45 7.39
C ALA A 283 6.09 20.72 8.84
N LYS A 284 6.38 21.97 9.20
CA LYS A 284 6.67 22.36 10.58
C LYS A 284 5.49 22.04 11.51
N ASN A 285 4.27 22.41 11.14
CA ASN A 285 3.08 22.07 11.92
C ASN A 285 2.83 20.55 12.00
N ILE A 286 3.12 19.80 10.93
CA ILE A 286 3.05 18.33 10.94
C ILE A 286 4.00 17.78 12.00
N LEU A 287 5.25 18.26 12.04
CA LEU A 287 6.25 17.82 13.02
C LEU A 287 5.85 18.19 14.46
N GLU A 288 5.35 19.41 14.67
CA GLU A 288 4.84 19.83 15.98
C GLU A 288 3.69 18.93 16.45
N HIS A 289 2.76 18.60 15.53
CA HIS A 289 1.66 17.70 15.82
C HIS A 289 2.13 16.27 16.12
N LEU A 290 3.04 15.71 15.32
CA LEU A 290 3.63 14.39 15.57
C LEU A 290 4.36 14.31 16.92
N ASN A 291 5.08 15.38 17.29
CA ASN A 291 5.73 15.46 18.60
C ASN A 291 4.71 15.48 19.74
N ASN A 292 3.55 16.12 19.55
CA ASN A 292 2.46 16.14 20.52
C ASN A 292 1.68 14.81 20.59
N LEU A 293 1.58 14.08 19.48
CA LEU A 293 1.01 12.73 19.45
C LEU A 293 1.88 11.70 20.16
N THR A 294 3.17 11.99 20.36
CA THR A 294 4.12 11.08 21.01
C THR A 294 4.11 11.34 22.53
N PRO A 295 3.48 10.51 23.39
CA PRO A 295 3.46 10.77 24.81
C PRO A 295 4.82 10.44 25.45
N LYS A 296 5.26 11.25 26.43
CA LYS A 296 6.23 10.80 27.44
C LYS A 296 5.66 9.53 28.09
N LYS A 297 6.19 8.34 27.77
CA LYS A 297 5.94 7.04 28.43
C LYS A 297 4.62 7.00 29.22
N THR A 298 3.51 7.07 28.51
CA THR A 298 2.22 6.60 29.02
C THR A 298 1.82 5.44 28.13
N ASN A 299 1.47 4.32 28.77
CA ASN A 299 1.17 3.04 28.13
C ASN A 299 0.33 3.24 26.87
N LEU A 300 0.93 2.93 25.71
CA LEU A 300 0.31 2.94 24.40
C LEU A 300 -1.04 2.24 24.49
N LYS A 301 -2.12 2.96 24.17
CA LYS A 301 -3.41 2.35 23.85
C LYS A 301 -3.28 1.69 22.48
N SER A 302 -3.03 0.38 22.46
CA SER A 302 -2.92 -0.39 21.22
C SER A 302 -4.27 -1.01 20.89
N THR A 303 -5.11 -0.31 20.13
CA THR A 303 -6.25 -0.99 19.48
C THR A 303 -5.71 -1.99 18.46
N LYS A 304 -6.36 -3.16 18.34
CA LYS A 304 -5.97 -4.23 17.40
C LYS A 304 -7.18 -4.67 16.59
N ASN A 305 -6.94 -5.20 15.38
CA ASN A 305 -7.97 -5.81 14.56
C ASN A 305 -8.28 -7.25 15.02
N LYS A 306 -9.36 -7.86 14.53
CA LYS A 306 -9.78 -9.22 14.92
C LYS A 306 -8.73 -10.30 14.65
N GLY A 307 -7.97 -10.18 13.57
CA GLY A 307 -6.91 -11.11 13.21
C GLY A 307 -5.79 -11.07 14.25
N GLU A 308 -5.30 -9.88 14.58
CA GLU A 308 -4.29 -9.66 15.63
C GLU A 308 -4.74 -10.16 17.01
N TRP A 309 -6.02 -9.95 17.36
CA TRP A 309 -6.56 -10.52 18.59
C TRP A 309 -6.67 -12.04 18.55
N THR A 310 -6.96 -12.61 17.38
CA THR A 310 -7.00 -14.06 17.20
C THR A 310 -5.61 -14.67 17.31
N GLU A 311 -4.56 -14.03 16.78
CA GLU A 311 -3.17 -14.49 16.94
C GLU A 311 -2.81 -14.60 18.42
N LEU A 312 -3.14 -13.57 19.22
CA LEU A 312 -2.97 -13.59 20.67
C LEU A 312 -3.80 -14.69 21.35
N LEU A 313 -5.04 -14.89 20.90
CA LEU A 313 -5.92 -15.94 21.45
C LEU A 313 -5.37 -17.35 21.15
N VAL A 314 -4.89 -17.60 19.93
CA VAL A 314 -4.24 -18.87 19.55
C VAL A 314 -3.02 -19.09 20.44
N PHE A 315 -2.16 -18.09 20.59
CA PHE A 315 -0.97 -18.17 21.43
C PHE A 315 -1.33 -18.62 22.86
N ILE A 316 -2.31 -17.95 23.47
CA ILE A 316 -2.83 -18.30 24.80
C ILE A 316 -3.40 -19.72 24.85
N LYS A 317 -4.22 -20.09 23.85
CA LYS A 317 -4.89 -21.39 23.83
C LYS A 317 -3.88 -22.52 23.72
N LEU A 318 -2.81 -22.36 22.95
CA LEU A 318 -1.76 -23.37 22.84
C LEU A 318 -0.93 -23.49 24.13
N LEU A 319 -0.71 -22.39 24.86
CA LEU A 319 -0.08 -22.45 26.19
C LEU A 319 -0.90 -23.29 27.19
N LEU A 320 -2.24 -23.23 27.07
CA LEU A 320 -3.18 -24.04 27.87
C LEU A 320 -3.24 -25.49 27.42
N ASP A 321 -3.51 -25.71 26.14
CA ASP A 321 -3.80 -27.03 25.57
C ASP A 321 -2.52 -27.88 25.51
N LYS A 322 -1.35 -27.26 25.30
CA LYS A 322 -0.02 -27.89 25.18
C LYS A 322 0.07 -28.95 24.08
N LYS A 323 -0.95 -29.00 23.23
CA LYS A 323 -1.08 -29.86 22.07
C LYS A 323 -1.87 -29.14 21.00
N LEU A 324 -1.59 -29.48 19.75
CA LEU A 324 -2.34 -29.05 18.59
C LEU A 324 -2.85 -30.28 17.86
N SER A 325 -4.17 -30.49 17.87
CA SER A 325 -4.80 -31.54 17.07
C SER A 325 -4.69 -31.19 15.59
N LEU A 326 -4.26 -32.14 14.76
CA LEU A 326 -4.24 -31.96 13.31
C LEU A 326 -5.66 -32.08 12.75
N SER A 327 -5.86 -31.48 11.58
CA SER A 327 -7.16 -31.34 10.94
C SER A 327 -7.34 -32.30 9.78
N ASP A 328 -8.55 -32.84 9.61
CA ASP A 328 -9.00 -33.34 8.32
C ASP A 328 -9.35 -32.17 7.36
N GLU A 329 -9.74 -32.50 6.12
CA GLU A 329 -10.13 -31.52 5.10
C GLU A 329 -11.40 -30.71 5.45
N LYS A 330 -12.18 -31.16 6.44
CA LYS A 330 -13.45 -30.56 6.89
C LYS A 330 -13.31 -29.75 8.18
N LEU A 331 -12.07 -29.46 8.61
CA LEU A 331 -11.78 -28.77 9.87
C LEU A 331 -12.18 -29.57 11.12
N ASN A 332 -12.26 -30.90 11.08
CA ASN A 332 -12.40 -31.72 12.27
C ASN A 332 -11.03 -32.19 12.77
N ALA A 333 -10.90 -32.32 14.10
CA ALA A 333 -9.69 -32.92 14.65
C ALA A 333 -9.58 -34.37 14.19
N ASN A 334 -8.45 -34.73 13.59
CA ASN A 334 -8.14 -36.10 13.22
C ASN A 334 -7.42 -36.83 14.36
N THR A 335 -6.98 -38.06 14.12
CA THR A 335 -6.32 -38.91 15.14
C THR A 335 -4.91 -38.45 15.53
N ASN A 336 -4.29 -37.59 14.73
CA ASN A 336 -2.94 -37.13 14.94
C ASN A 336 -2.92 -35.79 15.68
N SER A 337 -1.92 -35.62 16.54
CA SER A 337 -1.70 -34.37 17.26
C SER A 337 -0.22 -34.12 17.46
N LEU A 338 0.13 -32.85 17.60
CA LEU A 338 1.46 -32.37 17.90
C LEU A 338 1.48 -31.95 19.36
N LYS A 339 2.30 -32.60 20.18
CA LYS A 339 2.62 -32.08 21.51
C LYS A 339 3.52 -30.86 21.35
N ILE A 340 3.27 -29.83 22.15
CA ILE A 340 3.99 -28.56 22.09
C ILE A 340 4.88 -28.47 23.33
N ASN A 341 6.17 -28.30 23.10
CA ASN A 341 7.19 -28.18 24.15
C ASN A 341 7.61 -26.73 24.38
N LYS A 342 7.52 -25.88 23.34
CA LYS A 342 7.86 -24.45 23.40
C LYS A 342 6.96 -23.64 22.49
N ILE A 343 6.64 -22.42 22.89
CA ILE A 343 5.95 -21.42 22.07
C ILE A 343 6.75 -20.12 22.06
N THR A 344 6.90 -19.50 20.88
CA THR A 344 7.42 -18.14 20.71
C THR A 344 6.89 -17.54 19.40
N THR A 345 7.20 -16.27 19.12
CA THR A 345 7.11 -15.70 17.76
C THR A 345 8.48 -15.15 17.33
N HIS A 346 8.63 -14.75 16.06
CA HIS A 346 9.87 -14.15 15.55
C HIS A 346 10.27 -12.86 16.28
N ASN A 347 9.28 -12.10 16.75
CA ASN A 347 9.48 -10.77 17.30
C ASN A 347 9.34 -10.71 18.83
N LEU A 348 9.35 -11.88 19.48
CA LEU A 348 9.20 -12.00 20.92
C LEU A 348 10.55 -12.31 21.57
N ASP A 349 10.93 -11.51 22.56
CA ASP A 349 12.17 -11.68 23.33
C ASP A 349 12.08 -12.83 24.37
N TYR A 350 11.02 -13.64 24.32
CA TYR A 350 10.74 -14.69 25.31
C TYR A 350 10.40 -16.02 24.64
N ASP A 351 10.89 -17.10 25.25
CA ASP A 351 10.48 -18.48 24.98
C ASP A 351 9.58 -18.98 26.12
N PHE A 352 8.50 -19.65 25.76
CA PHE A 352 7.54 -20.21 26.71
C PHE A 352 7.67 -21.74 26.70
N LEU A 353 8.39 -22.28 27.68
CA LEU A 353 8.68 -23.71 27.81
C LEU A 353 7.55 -24.42 28.58
N LEU A 354 7.03 -25.49 28.00
CA LEU A 354 5.85 -26.23 28.46
C LEU A 354 6.24 -27.53 29.18
N SER A 355 6.98 -27.42 30.28
CA SER A 355 7.58 -28.57 31.00
C SER A 355 6.63 -29.35 31.92
N ASN A 356 5.61 -28.70 32.51
CA ASN A 356 4.69 -29.29 33.49
C ASN A 356 3.22 -29.08 33.11
N LEU A 357 2.27 -29.78 33.76
CA LEU A 357 0.82 -29.69 33.48
C LEU A 357 0.18 -28.34 33.85
N SER A 358 0.63 -27.67 34.92
CA SER A 358 0.04 -26.41 35.40
C SER A 358 0.95 -25.18 35.27
N THR A 359 2.27 -25.37 35.28
CA THR A 359 3.27 -24.30 35.23
C THR A 359 4.01 -24.27 33.91
N ILE A 360 4.32 -23.07 33.42
CA ILE A 360 5.22 -22.83 32.29
C ILE A 360 6.43 -22.03 32.75
N THR A 361 7.55 -22.22 32.06
CA THR A 361 8.76 -21.44 32.29
C THR A 361 8.90 -20.41 31.18
N VAL A 362 8.86 -19.13 31.53
CA VAL A 362 9.08 -18.01 30.60
C VAL A 362 10.55 -17.62 30.69
N LYS A 363 11.28 -17.83 29.60
CA LYS A 363 12.70 -17.56 29.48
C LYS A 363 12.93 -16.35 28.59
N ASN A 364 13.63 -15.34 29.09
CA ASN A 364 14.03 -14.18 28.28
C ASN A 364 15.27 -14.52 27.45
N LYS A 365 15.21 -14.29 26.13
CA LYS A 365 16.27 -14.62 25.17
C LYS A 365 17.50 -13.71 25.27
N VAL A 366 17.34 -12.51 25.82
CA VAL A 366 18.38 -11.48 25.88
C VAL A 366 19.24 -11.63 27.12
N ASN A 367 18.62 -11.76 28.29
CA ASN A 367 19.33 -11.82 29.58
C ASN A 367 19.32 -13.22 30.22
N ASN A 368 18.70 -14.21 29.57
CA ASN A 368 18.54 -15.59 30.07
C ASN A 368 17.82 -15.72 31.42
N SER A 369 17.10 -14.69 31.88
CA SER A 369 16.29 -14.79 33.10
C SER A 369 15.08 -15.69 32.89
N GLU A 370 14.74 -16.49 33.88
CA GLU A 370 13.60 -17.41 33.86
C GLU A 370 12.61 -17.07 34.97
N LYS A 371 11.32 -17.14 34.65
CA LYS A 371 10.23 -17.08 35.65
C LYS A 371 9.24 -18.21 35.40
N ASN A 372 8.71 -18.80 36.48
CA ASN A 372 7.64 -19.78 36.38
C ASN A 372 6.28 -19.11 36.55
N VAL A 373 5.33 -19.44 35.68
CA VAL A 373 3.98 -18.89 35.69
C VAL A 373 2.97 -20.04 35.70
N THR A 374 2.02 -20.01 36.62
CA THR A 374 0.90 -20.97 36.68
C THR A 374 -0.23 -20.48 35.77
N ILE A 375 -0.39 -21.05 34.58
CA ILE A 375 -1.38 -20.56 33.59
C ILE A 375 -2.82 -20.79 34.06
N SER A 376 -3.08 -21.91 34.74
CA SER A 376 -4.44 -22.31 35.13
C SER A 376 -5.12 -21.33 36.10
N GLU A 377 -4.34 -20.47 36.78
CA GLU A 377 -4.83 -19.41 37.66
C GLU A 377 -5.19 -18.12 36.90
N ILE A 378 -4.71 -17.98 35.66
CA ILE A 378 -4.81 -16.76 34.84
C ILE A 378 -5.85 -16.94 33.73
N ILE A 379 -5.93 -18.13 33.13
CA ILE A 379 -6.75 -18.41 31.95
C ILE A 379 -7.45 -19.75 32.13
N ASN A 380 -8.79 -19.75 32.00
CA ASN A 380 -9.62 -20.94 32.02
C ASN A 380 -10.60 -20.92 30.84
N THR A 381 -11.39 -21.98 30.70
CA THR A 381 -12.36 -22.13 29.60
C THR A 381 -13.35 -20.96 29.51
N ASP A 382 -13.76 -20.37 30.63
CA ASP A 382 -14.72 -19.26 30.65
C ASP A 382 -14.06 -17.95 30.20
N VAL A 383 -12.80 -17.71 30.59
CA VAL A 383 -11.98 -16.60 30.06
C VAL A 383 -11.82 -16.73 28.54
N ILE A 384 -11.51 -17.92 28.02
CA ILE A 384 -11.40 -18.15 26.57
C ILE A 384 -12.72 -17.84 25.86
N LYS A 385 -13.86 -18.31 26.38
CA LYS A 385 -15.19 -18.01 25.81
C LYS A 385 -15.48 -16.51 25.81
N LEU A 386 -15.13 -15.81 26.89
CA LEU A 386 -15.29 -14.36 26.98
C LEU A 386 -14.45 -13.65 25.91
N LEU A 387 -13.18 -14.02 25.76
CA LEU A 387 -12.29 -13.44 24.74
C LEU A 387 -12.81 -13.70 23.32
N VAL A 388 -13.28 -14.92 23.03
CA VAL A 388 -13.89 -15.27 21.74
C VAL A 388 -15.11 -14.39 21.46
N SER A 389 -16.01 -14.20 22.42
CA SER A 389 -17.18 -13.32 22.25
C SER A 389 -16.75 -11.89 21.95
N LYS A 390 -15.85 -11.32 22.75
CA LYS A 390 -15.36 -9.94 22.55
C LYS A 390 -14.72 -9.73 21.20
N ILE A 391 -13.98 -10.72 20.68
CA ILE A 391 -13.39 -10.65 19.34
C ILE A 391 -14.47 -10.62 18.26
N LYS A 392 -15.53 -11.43 18.42
CA LYS A 392 -16.62 -11.54 17.44
C LYS A 392 -17.50 -10.29 17.38
N ASP A 393 -17.79 -9.67 18.53
CA ASP A 393 -18.78 -8.60 18.67
C ASP A 393 -18.33 -7.25 18.10
N ASN A 394 -17.04 -7.04 17.92
CA ASN A 394 -16.48 -5.78 17.39
C ASN A 394 -16.39 -5.81 15.85
N SER A 395 -16.26 -4.66 15.18
CA SER A 395 -16.14 -4.60 13.71
C SER A 395 -14.96 -3.77 13.20
N GLN A 396 -14.42 -2.87 14.03
CA GLN A 396 -13.24 -2.04 13.75
C GLN A 396 -12.01 -2.53 14.54
N THR A 397 -10.98 -1.69 14.72
CA THR A 397 -9.95 -1.95 15.74
C THR A 397 -10.49 -1.62 17.12
N PHE A 398 -10.12 -2.41 18.13
CA PHE A 398 -10.67 -2.29 19.49
C PHE A 398 -9.67 -2.78 20.53
N GLU A 399 -9.97 -2.48 21.79
CA GLU A 399 -9.22 -2.96 22.95
C GLU A 399 -9.95 -4.12 23.63
N ILE A 400 -9.18 -5.08 24.13
CA ILE A 400 -9.67 -6.11 25.05
C ILE A 400 -8.79 -6.05 26.30
N PRO A 401 -9.18 -5.31 27.35
CA PRO A 401 -8.36 -5.10 28.55
C PRO A 401 -7.89 -6.39 29.22
N GLU A 402 -8.66 -7.47 29.11
CA GLU A 402 -8.30 -8.79 29.64
C GLU A 402 -7.00 -9.33 29.03
N PHE A 403 -6.73 -9.05 27.75
CA PHE A 403 -5.45 -9.44 27.15
C PHE A 403 -4.28 -8.70 27.78
N ASN A 404 -4.42 -7.42 28.16
CA ASN A 404 -3.34 -6.67 28.81
C ASN A 404 -2.93 -7.33 30.14
N ILE A 405 -3.90 -7.77 30.94
CA ILE A 405 -3.65 -8.47 32.20
C ILE A 405 -2.87 -9.77 31.95
N ILE A 406 -3.27 -10.54 30.93
CA ILE A 406 -2.62 -11.79 30.56
C ILE A 406 -1.18 -11.52 30.09
N GLN A 407 -1.01 -10.52 29.22
CA GLN A 407 0.27 -10.08 28.67
C GLN A 407 1.25 -9.61 29.74
N ASP A 408 0.78 -8.78 30.68
CA ASP A 408 1.57 -8.29 31.81
C ASP A 408 2.03 -9.45 32.71
N THR A 409 1.13 -10.40 32.98
CA THR A 409 1.45 -11.57 33.80
C THR A 409 2.48 -12.47 33.11
N LEU A 410 2.31 -12.70 31.80
CA LEU A 410 3.27 -13.43 30.97
C LEU A 410 4.57 -12.65 30.73
N GLY A 411 4.57 -11.33 30.93
CA GLY A 411 5.76 -10.48 30.87
C GLY A 411 6.11 -9.97 29.47
N PHE A 412 5.14 -9.84 28.58
CA PHE A 412 5.35 -9.26 27.24
C PHE A 412 4.29 -8.23 26.89
N ASN A 413 4.70 -7.05 26.42
CA ASN A 413 3.75 -5.96 26.15
C ASN A 413 3.17 -6.01 24.73
N VAL A 414 3.88 -6.62 23.78
CA VAL A 414 3.45 -6.67 22.37
C VAL A 414 3.95 -7.95 21.73
N ILE A 415 3.05 -8.80 21.22
CA ILE A 415 3.38 -9.64 20.07
C ILE A 415 3.38 -8.69 18.88
N LYS A 416 4.57 -8.31 18.39
CA LYS A 416 4.64 -7.54 17.14
C LYS A 416 4.13 -8.47 16.05
N GLY A 417 2.98 -8.14 15.47
CA GLY A 417 2.41 -8.89 14.36
C GLY A 417 3.46 -9.12 13.28
N GLY A 418 3.39 -10.27 12.62
CA GLY A 418 4.34 -10.64 11.58
C GLY A 418 4.50 -9.52 10.55
N ASN A 419 5.71 -9.32 10.04
CA ASN A 419 5.92 -8.41 8.92
C ASN A 419 5.20 -8.98 7.68
N SER A 420 4.82 -8.13 6.72
CA SER A 420 4.12 -8.57 5.49
C SER A 420 4.89 -9.57 4.58
N ASN A 421 6.10 -9.96 4.98
CA ASN A 421 7.00 -10.96 4.38
C ASN A 421 7.22 -12.17 5.31
N GLN A 422 6.27 -12.47 6.19
CA GLN A 422 6.31 -13.64 7.06
C GLN A 422 5.01 -14.42 6.89
N LYS A 423 5.12 -15.73 6.69
CA LYS A 423 3.97 -16.64 6.73
C LYS A 423 3.72 -17.25 8.11
N ALA A 424 4.76 -17.31 8.95
CA ALA A 424 4.68 -17.84 10.30
C ALA A 424 4.36 -16.72 11.31
N ASP A 425 3.21 -16.84 11.95
CA ASP A 425 2.77 -15.95 13.03
C ASP A 425 3.27 -16.46 14.39
N ILE A 426 3.47 -17.78 14.50
CA ILE A 426 3.92 -18.47 15.72
C ILE A 426 4.97 -19.53 15.39
N LEU A 427 5.92 -19.72 16.30
CA LEU A 427 6.97 -20.72 16.23
C LEU A 427 6.80 -21.71 17.38
N LEU A 428 6.79 -23.00 17.07
CA LEU A 428 6.52 -24.07 18.03
C LEU A 428 7.66 -25.08 18.04
N ASP A 429 8.09 -25.51 19.22
CA ASP A 429 8.81 -26.79 19.34
C ASP A 429 7.76 -27.88 19.46
N ILE A 430 7.72 -28.78 18.50
CA ILE A 430 6.66 -29.79 18.34
C ILE A 430 7.25 -31.19 18.35
N GLU A 431 6.48 -32.13 18.89
CA GLU A 431 6.79 -33.55 18.82
C GLU A 431 5.53 -34.40 18.62
N ASN A 432 5.68 -35.50 17.89
CA ASN A 432 4.74 -36.61 17.85
C ASN A 432 5.51 -37.93 17.63
N LEU A 433 4.81 -39.01 17.29
CA LEU A 433 5.43 -40.32 17.04
C LEU A 433 6.42 -40.33 15.85
N TYR A 434 6.35 -39.36 14.95
CA TYR A 434 7.08 -39.36 13.67
C TYR A 434 8.11 -38.24 13.55
N ILE A 435 7.87 -37.10 14.20
CA ILE A 435 8.70 -35.91 14.08
C ILE A 435 9.00 -35.29 15.44
N GLN A 436 10.18 -34.70 15.55
CA GLN A 436 10.56 -33.76 16.59
C GLN A 436 11.21 -32.57 15.88
N LYS A 437 10.66 -31.38 16.09
CA LYS A 437 11.09 -30.15 15.41
C LYS A 437 11.15 -29.00 16.39
N GLU A 438 12.12 -28.11 16.17
CA GLU A 438 12.31 -26.91 16.96
C GLU A 438 12.07 -25.68 16.08
N ASN A 439 11.43 -24.66 16.66
CA ASN A 439 11.06 -23.40 16.01
C ASN A 439 10.28 -23.60 14.70
N GLU A 440 9.42 -24.61 14.66
CA GLU A 440 8.60 -24.91 13.48
C GLU A 440 7.54 -23.81 13.31
N GLY A 441 7.53 -23.16 12.15
CA GLY A 441 6.65 -22.01 11.90
C GLY A 441 5.24 -22.39 11.47
N PHE A 442 4.25 -21.71 12.06
CA PHE A 442 2.83 -21.85 11.71
C PHE A 442 2.20 -20.48 11.42
N GLY A 443 1.48 -20.38 10.32
CA GLY A 443 0.55 -19.25 10.09
C GLY A 443 -0.76 -19.43 10.86
N ILE A 444 -1.52 -18.36 11.06
CA ILE A 444 -2.81 -18.37 11.74
C ILE A 444 -3.91 -17.87 10.81
N LYS A 445 -5.02 -18.60 10.74
CA LYS A 445 -6.23 -18.22 9.99
C LYS A 445 -7.43 -18.16 10.93
N SER A 446 -8.06 -16.99 11.01
CA SER A 446 -9.18 -16.74 11.92
C SER A 446 -10.53 -16.81 11.19
N TYR A 447 -11.46 -17.58 11.76
CA TYR A 447 -12.89 -17.55 11.43
C TYR A 447 -13.73 -16.83 12.49
N LEU A 448 -13.11 -16.08 13.41
CA LEU A 448 -13.83 -15.22 14.38
C LEU A 448 -14.27 -13.87 13.77
N GLY A 449 -13.72 -13.52 12.59
CA GLY A 449 -14.02 -12.29 11.87
C GLY A 449 -14.57 -12.53 10.46
N SER A 450 -14.33 -11.56 9.57
CA SER A 450 -14.49 -11.78 8.14
C SER A 450 -13.58 -12.91 7.68
N LYS A 451 -14.00 -13.61 6.62
CA LYS A 451 -13.24 -14.72 6.08
C LYS A 451 -11.81 -14.29 5.73
N PRO A 452 -10.78 -15.07 6.11
CA PRO A 452 -9.40 -14.70 5.86
C PRO A 452 -9.09 -14.68 4.36
N THR A 453 -8.10 -13.89 3.98
CA THR A 453 -7.61 -13.84 2.59
C THR A 453 -6.33 -14.67 2.48
N LEU A 454 -6.25 -15.53 1.47
CA LEU A 454 -5.04 -16.31 1.15
C LEU A 454 -4.07 -15.48 0.30
N LEU A 455 -4.59 -14.77 -0.70
CA LEU A 455 -3.84 -13.87 -1.57
C LEU A 455 -4.62 -12.56 -1.77
N ASN A 456 -4.07 -11.46 -1.25
CA ASN A 456 -4.67 -10.14 -1.36
C ASN A 456 -4.52 -9.56 -2.77
N ALA A 457 -5.53 -8.82 -3.22
CA ALA A 457 -5.47 -8.06 -4.46
C ALA A 457 -4.46 -6.91 -4.34
N SER A 458 -3.64 -6.73 -5.37
CA SER A 458 -2.71 -5.60 -5.50
C SER A 458 -2.37 -5.39 -6.97
N GLY A 459 -1.58 -4.35 -7.29
CA GLY A 459 -0.97 -4.23 -8.61
C GLY A 459 -0.04 -5.41 -8.94
N ASN A 460 0.44 -6.16 -7.94
CA ASN A 460 1.27 -7.35 -8.14
C ASN A 460 0.47 -8.60 -8.48
N THR A 461 -0.86 -8.56 -8.41
CA THR A 461 -1.75 -9.69 -8.74
C THR A 461 -2.58 -9.44 -10.00
N ASN A 462 -2.16 -8.49 -10.85
CA ASN A 462 -2.77 -8.22 -12.15
C ASN A 462 -2.18 -9.13 -13.24
N PHE A 463 -3.02 -9.48 -14.20
CA PHE A 463 -2.73 -10.38 -15.32
C PHE A 463 -3.19 -9.75 -16.63
N ILE A 464 -2.32 -9.76 -17.62
CA ILE A 464 -2.48 -9.03 -18.87
C ILE A 464 -2.97 -9.97 -19.97
N PHE A 465 -3.99 -9.53 -20.68
CA PHE A 465 -4.54 -10.16 -21.88
C PHE A 465 -4.44 -9.17 -23.03
N LYS A 466 -3.81 -9.59 -24.13
CA LYS A 466 -3.88 -8.88 -25.40
C LYS A 466 -5.22 -9.17 -26.06
N ILE A 467 -5.85 -8.15 -26.62
CA ILE A 467 -7.13 -8.26 -27.33
C ILE A 467 -6.87 -8.20 -28.84
N ASN A 468 -7.00 -9.33 -29.54
CA ASN A 468 -6.87 -9.34 -31.00
C ASN A 468 -8.25 -9.25 -31.67
N GLY A 469 -8.32 -8.73 -32.89
CA GLY A 469 -9.56 -8.68 -33.69
C GLY A 469 -10.53 -7.54 -33.34
N LEU A 470 -10.26 -6.76 -32.30
CA LEU A 470 -11.12 -5.65 -31.86
C LEU A 470 -10.65 -4.30 -32.44
N ASN A 471 -11.58 -3.50 -32.96
CA ASN A 471 -11.28 -2.13 -33.40
C ASN A 471 -11.13 -1.19 -32.17
N LYS A 472 -10.06 -0.39 -32.17
CA LYS A 472 -9.72 0.59 -31.11
C LYS A 472 -10.81 1.65 -30.89
N THR A 473 -11.68 1.89 -31.88
CA THR A 473 -12.81 2.83 -31.73
C THR A 473 -13.80 2.41 -30.65
N TYR A 474 -13.84 1.12 -30.28
CA TYR A 474 -14.77 0.60 -29.28
C TYR A 474 -14.30 0.74 -27.81
N ILE A 475 -13.10 1.29 -27.56
CA ILE A 475 -12.56 1.45 -26.19
C ILE A 475 -13.55 2.22 -25.30
N ASP A 476 -14.08 3.35 -25.77
CA ASP A 476 -14.97 4.18 -24.97
C ASP A 476 -16.32 3.51 -24.74
N GLU A 477 -16.90 2.87 -25.77
CA GLU A 477 -18.17 2.14 -25.67
C GLU A 477 -18.09 1.02 -24.63
N ILE A 478 -17.05 0.18 -24.71
CA ILE A 478 -16.88 -0.96 -23.79
C ILE A 478 -16.61 -0.46 -22.37
N ASN A 479 -15.72 0.52 -22.19
CA ASN A 479 -15.36 1.00 -20.87
C ASN A 479 -16.50 1.77 -20.17
N ALA A 480 -17.46 2.31 -20.92
CA ALA A 480 -18.65 2.98 -20.40
C ALA A 480 -19.66 2.02 -19.73
N ILE A 481 -19.54 0.70 -19.94
CA ILE A 481 -20.39 -0.30 -19.27
C ILE A 481 -20.11 -0.26 -17.76
N ASP A 482 -21.09 0.16 -16.95
CA ASP A 482 -20.99 0.23 -15.49
C ASP A 482 -22.21 -0.42 -14.80
N THR A 483 -22.45 -1.68 -15.13
CA THR A 483 -23.45 -2.52 -14.46
C THR A 483 -22.86 -3.18 -13.20
N PRO A 484 -23.69 -3.78 -12.32
CA PRO A 484 -23.20 -4.63 -11.23
C PRO A 484 -22.32 -5.81 -11.70
N THR A 485 -22.45 -6.20 -12.97
CA THR A 485 -21.68 -7.27 -13.64
C THR A 485 -20.70 -6.74 -14.68
N LYS A 486 -20.32 -5.46 -14.58
CA LYS A 486 -19.54 -4.75 -15.62
C LYS A 486 -18.34 -5.49 -16.18
N LEU A 487 -17.62 -6.26 -15.36
CA LEU A 487 -16.49 -7.05 -15.84
C LEU A 487 -16.94 -8.13 -16.81
N LYS A 488 -17.95 -8.93 -16.46
CA LYS A 488 -18.55 -9.92 -17.37
C LYS A 488 -19.07 -9.24 -18.63
N ASP A 489 -19.82 -8.17 -18.47
CA ASP A 489 -20.50 -7.50 -19.57
C ASP A 489 -19.48 -6.89 -20.56
N ARG A 490 -18.37 -6.31 -20.05
CA ARG A 490 -17.24 -5.85 -20.87
C ARG A 490 -16.57 -7.00 -21.60
N LEU A 491 -16.29 -8.12 -20.93
CA LEU A 491 -15.66 -9.29 -21.56
C LEU A 491 -16.53 -9.85 -22.68
N ASN A 492 -17.83 -10.00 -22.45
CA ASN A 492 -18.78 -10.47 -23.46
C ASN A 492 -18.87 -9.50 -24.64
N LYS A 493 -18.96 -8.19 -24.36
CA LYS A 493 -19.02 -7.16 -25.40
C LYS A 493 -17.76 -7.13 -26.27
N ILE A 494 -16.59 -7.38 -25.69
CA ILE A 494 -15.33 -7.52 -26.45
C ILE A 494 -15.45 -8.68 -27.46
N GLU A 495 -15.98 -9.84 -27.05
CA GLU A 495 -16.14 -11.01 -27.92
C GLU A 495 -17.23 -10.80 -28.98
N GLU A 496 -18.37 -10.19 -28.61
CA GLU A 496 -19.44 -9.83 -29.54
C GLU A 496 -18.97 -8.92 -30.68
N LEU A 497 -18.01 -8.03 -30.39
CA LEU A 497 -17.38 -7.13 -31.35
C LEU A 497 -16.20 -7.77 -32.10
N GLY A 498 -16.01 -9.09 -31.99
CA GLY A 498 -14.98 -9.86 -32.70
C GLY A 498 -13.61 -9.90 -32.01
N GLY A 499 -13.51 -9.37 -30.78
CA GLY A 499 -12.30 -9.43 -29.98
C GLY A 499 -12.05 -10.82 -29.40
N ASN A 500 -10.78 -11.21 -29.23
CA ASN A 500 -10.40 -12.42 -28.51
C ASN A 500 -9.33 -12.12 -27.46
N PHE A 501 -9.32 -12.90 -26.37
CA PHE A 501 -8.38 -12.75 -25.27
C PHE A 501 -7.18 -13.69 -25.45
N GLN A 502 -6.00 -13.11 -25.64
CA GLN A 502 -4.74 -13.83 -25.62
C GLN A 502 -4.00 -13.51 -24.32
N TYR A 503 -3.80 -14.50 -23.46
CA TYR A 503 -3.01 -14.34 -22.24
C TYR A 503 -1.55 -14.01 -22.58
N ILE A 504 -1.00 -12.99 -21.92
CA ILE A 504 0.39 -12.55 -22.10
C ILE A 504 1.25 -12.92 -20.90
N GLY A 505 0.76 -12.69 -19.68
CA GLY A 505 1.53 -12.93 -18.45
C GLY A 505 0.98 -12.15 -17.26
N ALA A 506 1.61 -12.29 -16.10
CA ALA A 506 1.38 -11.37 -14.99
C ALA A 506 1.93 -9.97 -15.31
N GLU A 507 1.31 -8.91 -14.77
CA GLU A 507 1.79 -7.53 -14.93
C GLU A 507 3.18 -7.32 -14.29
N ARG A 508 3.50 -8.10 -13.26
CA ARG A 508 4.78 -8.04 -12.55
C ARG A 508 5.61 -9.29 -12.82
N ASP A 509 6.86 -9.07 -13.19
CA ASP A 509 7.86 -10.12 -13.37
C ASP A 509 8.03 -10.99 -12.11
N THR A 510 7.85 -10.42 -10.90
CA THR A 510 7.92 -11.19 -9.65
C THR A 510 6.80 -12.22 -9.55
N MET A 511 5.57 -11.83 -9.88
CA MET A 511 4.42 -12.74 -9.89
C MET A 511 4.58 -13.81 -10.97
N ASP A 512 4.97 -13.42 -12.18
CA ASP A 512 5.18 -14.37 -13.28
C ASP A 512 6.26 -15.40 -12.94
N PHE A 513 7.40 -14.92 -12.40
CA PHE A 513 8.49 -15.78 -11.93
C PHE A 513 8.03 -16.75 -10.85
N ASN A 514 7.30 -16.27 -9.84
CA ASN A 514 6.86 -17.11 -8.73
C ASN A 514 5.86 -18.19 -9.20
N LEU A 515 4.96 -17.86 -10.13
CA LEU A 515 4.04 -18.85 -10.70
C LEU A 515 4.83 -19.93 -11.46
N ARG A 516 5.84 -19.56 -12.25
CA ARG A 516 6.72 -20.53 -12.94
C ARG A 516 7.53 -21.40 -12.00
N MET A 517 7.89 -20.88 -10.81
CA MET A 517 8.54 -21.66 -9.76
C MET A 517 7.63 -22.75 -9.20
N VAL A 518 6.32 -22.50 -9.11
CA VAL A 518 5.32 -23.52 -8.73
C VAL A 518 5.22 -24.58 -9.82
N ASP A 519 4.98 -24.15 -11.06
CA ASP A 519 4.88 -24.99 -12.25
C ASP A 519 5.06 -24.11 -13.50
N SER A 520 5.82 -24.58 -14.50
CA SER A 520 6.12 -23.78 -15.71
C SER A 520 4.88 -23.33 -16.48
N GLU A 521 3.77 -24.07 -16.40
CA GLU A 521 2.50 -23.74 -17.06
C GLU A 521 1.54 -22.92 -16.18
N MET A 522 1.88 -22.71 -14.90
CA MET A 522 1.01 -22.04 -13.93
C MET A 522 0.53 -20.64 -14.36
N PRO A 523 1.37 -19.77 -14.98
CA PRO A 523 0.89 -18.47 -15.46
C PRO A 523 -0.31 -18.62 -16.42
N THR A 524 -0.20 -19.51 -17.40
CA THR A 524 -1.25 -19.77 -18.39
C THR A 524 -2.51 -20.32 -17.73
N LEU A 525 -2.36 -21.26 -16.79
CA LEU A 525 -3.49 -21.83 -16.03
C LEU A 525 -4.23 -20.74 -15.23
N ILE A 526 -3.51 -19.81 -14.61
CA ILE A 526 -4.12 -18.67 -13.90
C ILE A 526 -4.85 -17.74 -14.87
N GLY A 527 -4.28 -17.49 -16.05
CA GLY A 527 -4.96 -16.74 -17.11
C GLY A 527 -6.31 -17.36 -17.48
N GLN A 528 -6.36 -18.68 -17.64
CA GLN A 528 -7.59 -19.43 -17.94
C GLN A 528 -8.59 -19.40 -16.78
N LEU A 529 -8.13 -19.64 -15.55
CA LEU A 529 -8.97 -19.56 -14.34
C LEU A 529 -9.63 -18.18 -14.20
N LEU A 530 -8.87 -17.10 -14.42
CA LEU A 530 -9.38 -15.74 -14.32
C LEU A 530 -10.42 -15.45 -15.40
N LEU A 531 -10.19 -15.84 -16.65
CA LEU A 531 -11.18 -15.67 -17.71
C LEU A 531 -12.47 -16.43 -17.40
N CYS A 532 -12.39 -17.69 -16.98
CA CYS A 532 -13.55 -18.47 -16.58
C CYS A 532 -14.30 -17.81 -15.41
N PHE A 533 -13.59 -17.44 -14.33
CA PHE A 533 -14.17 -16.74 -13.18
C PHE A 533 -14.94 -15.48 -13.58
N TYR A 534 -14.32 -14.56 -14.34
CA TYR A 534 -14.94 -13.28 -14.65
C TYR A 534 -16.04 -13.39 -15.71
N LYS A 535 -15.94 -14.33 -16.67
CA LYS A 535 -16.99 -14.54 -17.69
C LYS A 535 -18.20 -15.28 -17.14
N GLU A 536 -17.96 -16.34 -16.37
CA GLU A 536 -19.04 -17.22 -15.88
C GLU A 536 -19.59 -16.76 -14.54
N ARG A 537 -18.84 -15.92 -13.80
CA ARG A 537 -19.13 -15.49 -12.42
C ARG A 537 -19.16 -16.62 -11.40
N THR A 538 -18.33 -17.62 -11.64
CA THR A 538 -18.16 -18.78 -10.77
C THR A 538 -16.95 -18.58 -9.87
N SER A 539 -17.14 -18.40 -8.56
CA SER A 539 -16.03 -18.09 -7.62
C SER A 539 -15.34 -19.31 -7.04
N SER A 540 -16.01 -20.47 -7.00
CA SER A 540 -15.47 -21.72 -6.46
C SER A 540 -14.38 -22.28 -7.36
N LEU A 541 -13.20 -22.59 -6.82
CA LEU A 541 -12.13 -23.24 -7.59
C LEU A 541 -12.55 -24.60 -8.14
N VAL A 542 -13.38 -25.34 -7.40
CA VAL A 542 -13.94 -26.62 -7.83
C VAL A 542 -14.77 -26.44 -9.10
N ASP A 543 -15.69 -25.48 -9.09
CA ASP A 543 -16.60 -25.24 -10.20
C ASP A 543 -15.86 -24.67 -11.41
N ILE A 544 -14.92 -23.74 -11.21
CA ILE A 544 -14.08 -23.20 -12.30
C ILE A 544 -13.27 -24.33 -12.97
N CYS A 545 -12.63 -25.21 -12.18
CA CYS A 545 -11.86 -26.32 -12.73
C CYS A 545 -12.75 -27.31 -13.49
N ASN A 546 -14.00 -27.52 -13.04
CA ASN A 546 -14.97 -28.33 -13.76
C ASN A 546 -15.37 -27.68 -15.09
N ASN A 547 -15.66 -26.38 -15.09
CA ASN A 547 -16.12 -25.65 -16.28
C ASN A 547 -15.04 -25.53 -17.35
N LEU A 548 -13.77 -25.31 -16.95
CA LEU A 548 -12.63 -25.33 -17.88
C LEU A 548 -12.47 -26.66 -18.62
N LEU A 549 -13.04 -27.74 -18.09
CA LEU A 549 -12.91 -29.10 -18.60
C LEU A 549 -14.26 -29.73 -18.98
N GLU A 550 -15.34 -28.94 -19.06
CA GLU A 550 -16.71 -29.44 -19.31
C GLU A 550 -16.81 -30.25 -20.62
N ASN A 551 -15.99 -29.89 -21.61
CA ASN A 551 -15.96 -30.54 -22.92
C ASN A 551 -14.91 -31.64 -23.06
N THR A 552 -14.25 -32.08 -21.97
CA THR A 552 -13.26 -33.15 -22.02
C THR A 552 -13.62 -34.32 -21.11
N ASN A 553 -13.71 -35.52 -21.70
CA ASN A 553 -13.82 -36.78 -20.96
C ASN A 553 -12.45 -37.27 -20.43
N ASP A 554 -11.42 -36.42 -20.50
CA ASP A 554 -10.06 -36.75 -20.12
C ASP A 554 -9.85 -36.57 -18.60
N ILE A 555 -10.00 -37.68 -17.88
CA ILE A 555 -9.85 -37.75 -16.42
C ILE A 555 -8.42 -37.34 -15.99
N ASP A 556 -7.42 -37.63 -16.82
CA ASP A 556 -6.02 -37.34 -16.51
C ASP A 556 -5.76 -35.83 -16.55
N LYS A 557 -6.30 -35.11 -17.55
CA LYS A 557 -6.23 -33.65 -17.59
C LYS A 557 -6.90 -32.98 -16.40
N LYS A 558 -8.06 -33.50 -15.97
CA LYS A 558 -8.76 -33.00 -14.78
C LYS A 558 -7.92 -33.19 -13.52
N THR A 559 -7.35 -34.38 -13.36
CA THR A 559 -6.48 -34.70 -12.23
C THR A 559 -5.25 -33.80 -12.22
N LEU A 560 -4.64 -33.56 -13.37
CA LEU A 560 -3.47 -32.69 -13.52
C LEU A 560 -3.78 -31.24 -13.13
N LEU A 561 -4.87 -30.66 -13.65
CA LEU A 561 -5.28 -29.29 -13.33
C LEU A 561 -5.52 -29.13 -11.82
N ILE A 562 -6.35 -29.98 -11.23
CA ILE A 562 -6.69 -29.92 -9.80
C ILE A 562 -5.42 -30.05 -8.94
N THR A 563 -4.51 -30.96 -9.30
CA THR A 563 -3.25 -31.16 -8.58
C THR A 563 -2.35 -29.92 -8.64
N LYS A 564 -2.23 -29.30 -9.81
CA LYS A 564 -1.46 -28.05 -9.99
C LYS A 564 -2.06 -26.90 -9.17
N ILE A 565 -3.38 -26.72 -9.17
CA ILE A 565 -4.04 -25.68 -8.37
C ILE A 565 -3.87 -25.93 -6.87
N LYS A 566 -4.06 -27.18 -6.41
CA LYS A 566 -3.79 -27.56 -5.01
C LYS A 566 -2.36 -27.20 -4.58
N LYS A 567 -1.37 -27.49 -5.42
CA LYS A 567 0.03 -27.12 -5.17
C LYS A 567 0.20 -25.61 -5.03
N LEU A 568 -0.34 -24.82 -5.98
CA LEU A 568 -0.28 -23.37 -5.92
C LEU A 568 -0.86 -22.80 -4.62
N LEU A 569 -2.01 -23.32 -4.15
CA LEU A 569 -2.64 -22.84 -2.91
C LEU A 569 -1.77 -23.09 -1.69
N VAL A 570 -1.13 -24.26 -1.60
CA VAL A 570 -0.16 -24.59 -0.54
C VAL A 570 1.04 -23.66 -0.61
N ASP A 571 1.62 -23.48 -1.81
CA ASP A 571 2.80 -22.64 -2.00
C ASP A 571 2.49 -21.19 -1.57
N ILE A 572 1.33 -20.63 -1.98
CA ILE A 572 0.84 -19.31 -1.54
C ILE A 572 0.66 -19.25 -0.03
N LEU A 573 0.12 -20.29 0.60
CA LEU A 573 -0.10 -20.30 2.04
C LEU A 573 1.23 -20.28 2.81
N LEU A 574 2.22 -21.07 2.37
CA LEU A 574 3.40 -21.41 3.17
C LEU A 574 4.68 -20.64 2.82
N GLY A 575 4.81 -20.03 1.63
CA GLY A 575 6.03 -19.28 1.29
C GLY A 575 5.93 -18.27 0.14
N PHE A 576 4.98 -18.42 -0.77
CA PHE A 576 4.86 -17.55 -1.93
C PHE A 576 4.20 -16.20 -1.57
N PHE A 577 4.79 -15.11 -2.06
CA PHE A 577 4.23 -13.75 -2.01
C PHE A 577 4.24 -13.12 -3.40
N ALA A 578 3.22 -12.34 -3.77
CA ALA A 578 3.12 -11.75 -5.11
C ALA A 578 4.24 -10.71 -5.42
N GLY A 579 4.69 -9.97 -4.42
CA GLY A 579 5.59 -8.81 -4.59
C GLY A 579 7.09 -9.12 -4.48
N THR A 580 7.48 -10.33 -4.10
CA THR A 580 8.89 -10.71 -3.86
C THR A 580 9.21 -12.03 -4.55
N LYS A 581 10.36 -12.12 -5.23
CA LYS A 581 10.76 -13.38 -5.88
C LYS A 581 10.92 -14.48 -4.85
N TRP A 582 10.27 -15.61 -5.09
CA TRP A 582 10.23 -16.77 -4.22
C TRP A 582 11.27 -17.79 -4.68
N ASN A 583 12.05 -18.32 -3.72
CA ASN A 583 13.10 -19.29 -3.99
C ASN A 583 12.63 -20.75 -3.89
N GLY A 584 11.32 -21.00 -3.71
CA GLY A 584 10.75 -22.33 -3.52
C GLY A 584 10.76 -22.85 -2.07
N SER A 585 11.29 -22.07 -1.11
CA SER A 585 11.33 -22.47 0.31
C SER A 585 10.08 -22.01 1.06
N TYR A 586 9.57 -22.83 1.98
CA TYR A 586 8.49 -22.41 2.86
C TYR A 586 9.02 -21.61 4.06
N GLU A 587 8.30 -20.56 4.42
CA GLU A 587 8.52 -19.78 5.64
C GLU A 587 7.73 -20.32 6.84
N ALA A 588 6.67 -21.09 6.57
CA ALA A 588 5.89 -21.82 7.54
C ALA A 588 5.71 -23.28 7.09
N ASN A 589 5.71 -24.22 8.03
CA ASN A 589 5.49 -25.65 7.75
C ASN A 589 4.08 -26.10 8.16
N GLY A 590 3.23 -25.16 8.59
CA GLY A 590 1.85 -25.43 8.89
C GLY A 590 1.00 -24.17 8.98
N THR A 591 -0.30 -24.37 9.19
CA THR A 591 -1.23 -23.31 9.54
C THR A 591 -2.17 -23.77 10.65
N ILE A 592 -2.48 -22.89 11.60
CA ILE A 592 -3.47 -23.09 12.64
C ILE A 592 -4.74 -22.36 12.22
N VAL A 593 -5.86 -23.06 12.30
CA VAL A 593 -7.18 -22.51 12.00
C VAL A 593 -7.95 -22.33 13.31
N MET A 594 -8.22 -21.08 13.66
CA MET A 594 -9.15 -20.72 14.73
C MET A 594 -10.57 -20.74 14.17
N LYS A 595 -11.37 -21.71 14.60
CA LYS A 595 -12.76 -21.89 14.18
C LYS A 595 -13.68 -20.86 14.84
N ASN A 596 -14.88 -20.68 14.28
CA ASN A 596 -15.88 -19.72 14.77
C ASN A 596 -16.39 -20.03 16.20
N ASN A 597 -16.20 -21.27 16.68
CA ASN A 597 -16.53 -21.69 18.05
C ASN A 597 -15.39 -21.47 19.06
N GLY A 598 -14.21 -20.99 18.62
CA GLY A 598 -13.04 -20.78 19.49
C GLY A 598 -12.11 -21.99 19.61
N ASP A 599 -12.36 -23.08 18.88
CA ASP A 599 -11.44 -24.21 18.80
C ASP A 599 -10.34 -24.00 17.78
N CYS A 600 -9.19 -24.62 18.02
CA CYS A 600 -8.04 -24.59 17.13
C CYS A 600 -7.76 -25.99 16.58
N VAL A 601 -7.48 -26.08 15.29
CA VAL A 601 -6.92 -27.26 14.64
C VAL A 601 -5.75 -26.84 13.77
N GLY A 602 -4.78 -27.72 13.58
CA GLY A 602 -3.58 -27.48 12.79
C GLY A 602 -3.60 -28.24 11.46
N PHE A 603 -3.02 -27.65 10.44
CA PHE A 603 -2.48 -28.38 9.30
C PHE A 603 -0.96 -28.29 9.34
N HIS A 604 -0.29 -29.37 8.95
CA HIS A 604 1.17 -29.44 8.91
C HIS A 604 1.60 -30.18 7.64
N ILE A 605 2.79 -29.88 7.11
CA ILE A 605 3.30 -30.48 5.86
C ILE A 605 3.44 -32.02 5.91
N ILE A 606 3.44 -32.62 7.10
CA ILE A 606 3.44 -34.09 7.26
C ILE A 606 2.11 -34.74 6.85
N GLU A 607 1.02 -33.96 6.79
CA GLU A 607 -0.32 -34.38 6.34
C GLU A 607 -0.81 -33.47 5.20
N LEU A 608 0.04 -33.32 4.19
CA LEU A 608 -0.17 -32.31 3.15
C LEU A 608 -1.47 -32.49 2.37
N ASP A 609 -1.97 -33.72 2.21
CA ASP A 609 -3.16 -33.99 1.40
C ASP A 609 -4.44 -33.44 2.03
N ASN A 610 -4.57 -33.50 3.37
CA ASN A 610 -5.68 -32.85 4.09
C ASN A 610 -5.66 -31.33 3.85
N LEU A 611 -4.47 -30.71 3.91
CA LEU A 611 -4.31 -29.27 3.66
C LEU A 611 -4.64 -28.90 2.20
N LYS A 612 -4.16 -29.67 1.23
CA LYS A 612 -4.46 -29.45 -0.19
C LYS A 612 -5.97 -29.51 -0.47
N ASN A 613 -6.65 -30.52 0.05
CA ASN A 613 -8.09 -30.70 -0.14
C ASN A 613 -8.87 -29.57 0.54
N TYR A 614 -8.55 -29.29 1.81
CA TYR A 614 -9.16 -28.18 2.55
C TYR A 614 -9.05 -26.86 1.78
N LEU A 615 -7.85 -26.50 1.31
CA LEU A 615 -7.64 -25.26 0.56
C LEU A 615 -8.42 -25.26 -0.75
N PHE A 616 -8.39 -26.35 -1.53
CA PHE A 616 -9.07 -26.39 -2.81
C PHE A 616 -10.59 -26.29 -2.70
N GLU A 617 -11.18 -26.89 -1.67
CA GLU A 617 -12.64 -26.86 -1.44
C GLU A 617 -13.13 -25.54 -0.84
N ASN A 618 -12.29 -24.86 -0.06
CA ASN A 618 -12.72 -23.67 0.69
C ASN A 618 -12.25 -22.35 0.07
N ILE A 619 -11.20 -22.35 -0.75
CA ILE A 619 -10.72 -21.13 -1.40
C ILE A 619 -11.57 -20.79 -2.62
N LYS A 620 -11.89 -19.50 -2.75
CA LYS A 620 -12.65 -18.90 -3.84
C LYS A 620 -11.91 -17.72 -4.44
N LEU A 621 -12.16 -17.46 -5.73
CA LEU A 621 -11.82 -16.19 -6.35
C LEU A 621 -12.83 -15.11 -5.94
N ASP A 622 -12.32 -13.92 -5.67
CA ASP A 622 -13.14 -12.75 -5.34
C ASP A 622 -12.85 -11.59 -6.31
N THR A 623 -13.81 -10.66 -6.44
CA THR A 623 -13.64 -9.46 -7.28
C THR A 623 -13.24 -8.27 -6.39
N PRO A 624 -11.96 -7.86 -6.42
CA PRO A 624 -11.54 -6.68 -5.68
C PRO A 624 -11.96 -5.39 -6.40
N SER A 625 -11.72 -4.24 -5.75
CA SER A 625 -12.01 -2.93 -6.34
C SER A 625 -11.20 -2.72 -7.64
N THR A 626 -11.89 -2.67 -8.77
CA THR A 626 -11.31 -2.44 -10.11
C THR A 626 -10.51 -1.14 -10.17
N THR A 627 -11.00 -0.12 -9.45
CA THR A 627 -10.38 1.20 -9.40
C THR A 627 -9.10 1.18 -8.55
N ARG A 628 -9.16 0.57 -7.36
CA ARG A 628 -8.00 0.49 -6.44
C ARG A 628 -6.84 -0.29 -7.05
N HIS A 629 -7.13 -1.40 -7.71
CA HIS A 629 -6.12 -2.31 -8.23
C HIS A 629 -5.86 -2.16 -9.73
N ARG A 630 -6.48 -1.16 -10.39
CA ARG A 630 -6.25 -0.78 -11.79
C ARG A 630 -6.42 -1.95 -12.77
N PHE A 631 -7.60 -2.54 -12.80
CA PHE A 631 -7.92 -3.60 -13.73
C PHE A 631 -9.38 -3.52 -14.20
N GLY A 632 -9.74 -4.35 -15.20
CA GLY A 632 -11.12 -4.46 -15.66
C GLY A 632 -11.56 -3.44 -16.70
N LYS A 633 -10.62 -2.72 -17.31
CA LYS A 633 -10.85 -1.78 -18.41
C LYS A 633 -9.96 -2.14 -19.61
N LEU A 634 -10.46 -1.84 -20.81
CA LEU A 634 -9.70 -1.95 -22.06
C LEU A 634 -8.80 -0.71 -22.19
N TYR A 635 -7.53 -0.90 -22.57
CA TYR A 635 -6.57 0.20 -22.75
C TYR A 635 -5.68 -0.03 -23.97
N LEU A 636 -5.19 1.08 -24.53
CA LEU A 636 -4.22 1.10 -25.62
C LEU A 636 -2.81 1.28 -25.06
N GLU A 637 -1.89 0.40 -25.42
CA GLU A 637 -0.48 0.50 -25.04
C GLU A 637 0.35 1.19 -26.14
N LYS A 638 1.61 1.54 -25.85
CA LYS A 638 2.48 2.29 -26.78
C LYS A 638 2.79 1.57 -28.10
N ASP A 639 2.70 0.26 -28.12
CA ASP A 639 2.83 -0.56 -29.33
C ASP A 639 1.62 -0.39 -30.27
N GLY A 640 0.58 0.30 -29.81
CA GLY A 640 -0.67 0.49 -30.52
C GLY A 640 -1.58 -0.73 -30.43
N GLU A 641 -1.32 -1.70 -29.57
CA GLU A 641 -2.19 -2.87 -29.39
C GLU A 641 -3.15 -2.67 -28.22
N LEU A 642 -4.26 -3.42 -28.23
CA LEU A 642 -5.29 -3.38 -27.19
C LEU A 642 -5.01 -4.42 -26.12
N TYR A 643 -5.21 -4.04 -24.86
CA TYR A 643 -5.00 -4.91 -23.72
C TYR A 643 -6.12 -4.77 -22.69
N PHE A 644 -6.28 -5.82 -21.88
CA PHE A 644 -7.22 -5.89 -20.76
C PHE A 644 -6.53 -6.56 -19.57
N LYS A 645 -6.80 -6.07 -18.36
CA LYS A 645 -6.26 -6.64 -17.12
C LYS A 645 -7.34 -7.32 -16.29
N LEU A 646 -7.02 -8.49 -15.74
CA LEU A 646 -7.79 -9.17 -14.69
C LEU A 646 -6.94 -9.29 -13.43
N ASN A 647 -7.57 -9.35 -12.25
CA ASN A 647 -6.86 -9.44 -10.97
C ASN A 647 -7.14 -10.79 -10.29
N LEU A 648 -6.12 -11.35 -9.64
CA LEU A 648 -6.26 -12.53 -8.79
C LEU A 648 -6.36 -12.12 -7.31
N GLN A 649 -7.49 -12.46 -6.71
CA GLN A 649 -7.69 -12.43 -5.26
C GLN A 649 -8.24 -13.79 -4.81
N LEU A 650 -7.63 -14.37 -3.77
CA LEU A 650 -8.02 -15.68 -3.24
C LEU A 650 -8.43 -15.56 -1.77
N ARG A 651 -9.65 -15.98 -1.43
CA ARG A 651 -10.25 -15.88 -0.09
C ARG A 651 -10.84 -17.22 0.35
N PHE A 652 -10.88 -17.45 1.67
CA PHE A 652 -11.54 -18.61 2.28
C PHE A 652 -13.07 -18.48 2.26
#